data_AF-A0A0G0Y651-F1
#
_entry.id   AF-A0A0G0Y651-F1
#
_cell.length_a   1.000
_cell.length_b   1.000
_cell.length_c   1.000
_cell.angle_alpha   90.00
_cell.angle_beta   90.00
_cell.angle_gamma   90.00
#
_symmetry.space_group_name_H-M   'P 1'
#
loop_
_entity.id
_entity.type
_entity.pdbx_description
1 polymer ?
#
loop_
_entity_poly.entity_id
_entity_poly.type
_entity_poly.pdbx_seq_one_letter_code
_entity_poly.pdbx_strand_id
1 'polypeptide(L)'
;MQLPFFKNKPHLQTKETLASRSYLFAVEIGPEIVKTAIWSVVNDKPQVLAVGQMCKWDDSSENSLIESVDQSLSQCINLFDPTGKAKIDQVILGLPPTWVVQDKINPDKLQLLKALSSKLELKPVGFVVTPEAVVKFLAHTENVPSTAIFLGFWPNILEVTLVRMGRIEGVHHVKRSDSVAEDVAEGISRFPNVDILPSRMMLYDSGLDLEDIKQTLLAFPWQAPQKKLPFLHFPKIEILSSDFTVRAIATAGGSEVAQALGLITEVETAPKDLGFSPNLEMPQAETEVELEVETPLPVVAETFKPIKNKIKLPKIKLPKLPILILPVVLVLVGLFAAYWYLPKATVTLFVTPRLIDTGFSFVADTSAKTADFEKSIVPGSFSEVSLNDSKTSPTTGSKLVGDKATGSVTVENGLDVAKTFAAGTVITSPSGFKFVLDESVTVASASGSIGNLILGKANVKVTAANIGTDSNLSAGTVFRVGAFAVTQIDARNDIALSGGTSRQVKAVSKDDVAKLKSDLTQSLKDKARDQLVQQISAEQTIIPESITIQTVSEDLNHKEDEAADEVTLKVTVKAKGIVVSKSDIQNMIDAKIKPLIPQGFTAPTESSQSFIVKKSDSNTMSFDTKVTAKILPGYDLPDVAKNIVGKSPSQAKLYLEKLDGVSQIDILVNPNIPVFPASLPHIIKNITLSVRPAN
;
A
#
# COMPACT_ATOMS: atom_id res chain seq x y z
N MET A 1 -30.77 -67.49 -17.97
CA MET A 1 -29.58 -67.13 -18.76
C MET A 1 -28.67 -66.33 -17.84
N GLN A 2 -27.49 -66.88 -17.53
CA GLN A 2 -26.25 -66.28 -16.93
C GLN A 2 -26.44 -65.22 -15.81
N LEU A 3 -26.41 -65.47 -14.50
CA LEU A 3 -25.38 -66.06 -13.59
C LEU A 3 -24.05 -65.24 -13.49
N PRO A 4 -23.33 -65.28 -12.34
CA PRO A 4 -23.13 -64.18 -11.38
C PRO A 4 -21.62 -63.88 -11.13
N PHE A 5 -21.25 -63.31 -9.96
CA PHE A 5 -19.95 -63.29 -9.22
C PHE A 5 -19.54 -61.86 -8.79
N PHE A 6 -19.14 -61.52 -7.55
CA PHE A 6 -19.15 -62.13 -6.22
C PHE A 6 -18.66 -61.07 -5.20
N LYS A 7 -19.18 -61.13 -3.97
CA LYS A 7 -18.54 -60.78 -2.67
C LYS A 7 -18.12 -59.32 -2.35
N ASN A 8 -18.87 -58.76 -1.41
CA ASN A 8 -18.39 -57.88 -0.33
C ASN A 8 -17.03 -58.33 0.22
N LYS A 9 -16.08 -57.39 0.24
CA LYS A 9 -15.02 -57.29 1.26
C LYS A 9 -15.13 -55.90 1.90
N PRO A 10 -15.11 -55.79 3.24
CA PRO A 10 -15.02 -54.51 3.90
C PRO A 10 -13.59 -53.99 3.68
N HIS A 11 -13.44 -52.92 2.92
CA HIS A 11 -12.16 -52.22 2.89
C HIS A 11 -11.96 -51.56 4.25
N LEU A 12 -10.86 -51.97 4.89
CA LEU A 12 -10.33 -51.39 6.11
C LEU A 12 -10.44 -49.87 6.07
N GLN A 13 -11.03 -49.31 7.12
CA GLN A 13 -10.79 -47.94 7.52
C GLN A 13 -9.29 -47.78 7.77
N THR A 14 -8.56 -47.31 6.77
CA THR A 14 -7.28 -46.65 7.03
C THR A 14 -7.65 -45.38 7.75
N LYS A 15 -7.45 -45.41 9.06
CA LYS A 15 -7.55 -44.28 9.98
C LYS A 15 -6.37 -43.35 9.67
N GLU A 16 -6.39 -42.73 8.49
CA GLU A 16 -5.62 -41.52 8.24
C GLU A 16 -6.17 -40.48 9.20
N THR A 17 -5.32 -40.12 10.15
CA THR A 17 -5.48 -38.99 11.05
C THR A 17 -5.95 -37.77 10.25
N LEU A 18 -7.25 -37.49 10.29
CA LEU A 18 -7.83 -36.20 9.95
C LEU A 18 -7.15 -35.17 10.85
N ALA A 19 -6.08 -34.55 10.37
CA ALA A 19 -5.66 -33.26 10.85
C ALA A 19 -6.93 -32.39 10.86
N SER A 20 -7.27 -31.82 12.01
CA SER A 20 -8.43 -30.95 12.15
C SER A 20 -8.33 -29.85 11.10
N ARG A 21 -9.14 -29.92 10.04
CA ARG A 21 -9.18 -28.89 9.01
C ARG A 21 -9.62 -27.60 9.67
N SER A 22 -8.74 -26.61 9.70
CA SER A 22 -9.09 -25.27 10.15
C SER A 22 -9.91 -24.58 9.07
N TYR A 23 -11.09 -24.09 9.46
CA TYR A 23 -11.96 -23.29 8.61
C TYR A 23 -11.88 -21.85 9.07
N LEU A 24 -11.85 -20.92 8.13
CA LEU A 24 -11.76 -19.49 8.40
C LEU A 24 -12.87 -18.75 7.63
N PHE A 25 -13.34 -17.67 8.22
CA PHE A 25 -14.19 -16.71 7.53
C PHE A 25 -13.33 -15.70 6.73
N ALA A 26 -13.87 -15.28 5.60
CA ALA A 26 -13.54 -14.01 4.98
C ALA A 26 -14.80 -13.14 5.04
N VAL A 27 -14.71 -11.96 5.65
CA VAL A 27 -15.81 -11.00 5.72
C VAL A 27 -15.38 -9.77 4.94
N GLU A 28 -16.03 -9.54 3.82
CA GLU A 28 -15.87 -8.34 3.01
C GLU A 28 -16.86 -7.27 3.49
N ILE A 29 -16.32 -6.13 3.87
CA ILE A 29 -17.08 -4.94 4.22
C ILE A 29 -16.84 -3.92 3.10
N GLY A 30 -17.83 -3.72 2.25
CA GLY A 30 -17.83 -2.69 1.22
C GLY A 30 -18.69 -1.48 1.62
N PRO A 31 -18.66 -0.39 0.83
CA PRO A 31 -19.63 0.70 0.97
C PRO A 31 -21.07 0.16 0.90
N GLU A 32 -21.85 0.29 1.98
CA GLU A 32 -23.25 -0.13 2.07
C GLU A 32 -23.54 -1.64 1.85
N ILE A 33 -22.52 -2.49 1.65
CA ILE A 33 -22.69 -3.92 1.36
C ILE A 33 -21.73 -4.79 2.17
N VAL A 34 -22.16 -6.01 2.49
CA VAL A 34 -21.34 -7.04 3.15
C VAL A 34 -21.47 -8.35 2.40
N LYS A 35 -20.34 -9.05 2.27
CA LYS A 35 -20.29 -10.43 1.77
C LYS A 35 -19.42 -11.27 2.67
N THR A 36 -19.69 -12.56 2.72
CA THR A 36 -18.93 -13.49 3.56
C THR A 36 -18.61 -14.75 2.79
N ALA A 37 -17.52 -15.40 3.16
CA ALA A 37 -17.14 -16.70 2.63
C ALA A 37 -16.46 -17.55 3.70
N ILE A 38 -16.61 -18.86 3.58
CA ILE A 38 -15.84 -19.85 4.35
C ILE A 38 -14.77 -20.40 3.42
N TRP A 39 -13.54 -20.43 3.91
CA TRP A 39 -12.41 -20.97 3.17
C TRP A 39 -11.51 -21.83 4.07
N SER A 40 -10.71 -22.67 3.45
CA SER A 40 -9.73 -23.53 4.12
C SER A 40 -8.54 -23.76 3.21
N VAL A 41 -7.42 -24.21 3.77
CA VAL A 41 -6.24 -24.57 2.98
C VAL A 41 -6.36 -26.04 2.57
N VAL A 42 -6.42 -26.28 1.26
CA VAL A 42 -6.48 -27.62 0.67
C VAL A 42 -5.31 -27.75 -0.30
N ASN A 43 -4.42 -28.72 -0.08
CA ASN A 43 -3.20 -28.92 -0.86
C ASN A 43 -2.32 -27.66 -0.92
N ASP A 44 -2.01 -27.06 0.24
CA ASP A 44 -1.20 -25.84 0.38
C ASP A 44 -1.74 -24.61 -0.39
N LYS A 45 -3.02 -24.63 -0.77
CA LYS A 45 -3.69 -23.53 -1.46
C LYS A 45 -4.99 -23.15 -0.75
N PRO A 46 -5.25 -21.85 -0.52
CA PRO A 46 -6.55 -21.40 -0.06
C PRO A 46 -7.65 -21.78 -1.06
N GLN A 47 -8.72 -22.39 -0.56
CA GLN A 47 -9.91 -22.74 -1.33
C GLN A 47 -11.17 -22.27 -0.61
N VAL A 48 -12.03 -21.58 -1.35
CA VAL A 48 -13.34 -21.13 -0.86
C VAL A 48 -14.33 -22.28 -0.95
N LEU A 49 -14.93 -22.62 0.19
CA LEU A 49 -15.84 -23.75 0.37
C LEU A 49 -17.31 -23.32 0.26
N ALA A 50 -17.66 -22.15 0.78
CA ALA A 50 -18.99 -21.58 0.71
C ALA A 50 -18.92 -20.04 0.65
N VAL A 51 -19.94 -19.43 0.06
CA VAL A 51 -20.10 -17.96 -0.02
C VAL A 51 -21.50 -17.62 0.46
N GLY A 52 -21.61 -16.68 1.40
CA GLY A 52 -22.86 -16.13 1.89
C GLY A 52 -23.47 -15.14 0.91
N GLN A 53 -24.76 -14.84 1.09
CA GLN A 53 -25.41 -13.83 0.25
C GLN A 53 -24.88 -12.44 0.59
N MET A 54 -24.98 -11.55 -0.40
CA MET A 54 -24.75 -10.13 -0.24
C MET A 54 -25.88 -9.50 0.60
N CYS A 55 -25.50 -8.80 1.68
CA CYS A 55 -26.40 -8.06 2.57
C CYS A 55 -26.11 -6.55 2.47
N LYS A 56 -27.14 -5.71 2.60
CA LYS A 56 -26.99 -4.24 2.59
C LYS A 56 -26.93 -3.71 4.02
N TRP A 57 -26.08 -2.72 4.27
CA TRP A 57 -25.94 -2.06 5.56
C TRP A 57 -25.82 -0.53 5.36
N ASP A 58 -25.95 0.23 6.45
CA ASP A 58 -25.79 1.69 6.43
C ASP A 58 -24.95 2.18 7.62
N ASP A 59 -24.31 3.33 7.47
CA ASP A 59 -23.46 3.96 8.50
C ASP A 59 -24.31 4.76 9.53
N SER A 60 -25.64 4.60 9.53
CA SER A 60 -26.57 5.33 10.42
C SER A 60 -26.60 4.72 11.81
N SER A 61 -26.24 3.45 11.95
CA SER A 61 -26.11 2.78 13.25
C SER A 61 -25.06 1.67 13.22
N GLU A 62 -24.30 1.54 14.31
CA GLU A 62 -23.29 0.47 14.45
C GLU A 62 -23.92 -0.94 14.40
N ASN A 63 -25.20 -1.08 14.73
CA ASN A 63 -25.91 -2.36 14.71
C ASN A 63 -26.23 -2.83 13.29
N SER A 64 -26.45 -1.91 12.34
CA SER A 64 -26.79 -2.24 10.94
C SER A 64 -25.74 -3.11 10.28
N LEU A 65 -24.45 -2.77 10.47
CA LEU A 65 -23.34 -3.57 9.96
C LEU A 65 -23.30 -4.96 10.61
N ILE A 66 -23.46 -5.03 11.93
CA ILE A 66 -23.34 -6.27 12.71
C ILE A 66 -24.45 -7.25 12.32
N GLU A 67 -25.69 -6.77 12.21
CA GLU A 67 -26.84 -7.58 11.76
C GLU A 67 -26.64 -8.10 10.33
N SER A 68 -26.11 -7.26 9.43
CA SER A 68 -25.85 -7.64 8.05
C SER A 68 -24.76 -8.71 7.92
N VAL A 69 -23.71 -8.59 8.73
CA VAL A 69 -22.63 -9.58 8.79
C VAL A 69 -23.13 -10.89 9.39
N ASP A 70 -23.89 -10.83 10.49
CA ASP A 70 -24.49 -12.01 11.13
C ASP A 70 -25.41 -12.78 10.16
N GLN A 71 -26.25 -12.06 9.42
CA GLN A 71 -27.13 -12.65 8.43
C GLN A 71 -26.34 -13.36 7.31
N SER A 72 -25.32 -12.69 6.76
CA SER A 72 -24.49 -13.26 5.70
C SER A 72 -23.68 -14.48 6.19
N LEU A 73 -23.10 -14.39 7.40
CA LEU A 73 -22.38 -15.49 8.04
C LEU A 73 -23.28 -16.70 8.31
N SER A 74 -24.46 -16.47 8.89
CA SER A 74 -25.44 -17.52 9.19
C SER A 74 -25.84 -18.29 7.93
N GLN A 75 -26.07 -17.58 6.82
CA GLN A 75 -26.34 -18.22 5.53
C GLN A 75 -25.12 -19.00 5.01
N CYS A 76 -23.92 -18.42 5.11
CA CYS A 76 -22.69 -19.08 4.68
C CYS A 76 -22.44 -20.38 5.47
N ILE A 77 -22.67 -20.37 6.79
CA ILE A 77 -22.57 -21.55 7.67
C ILE A 77 -23.61 -22.59 7.27
N ASN A 78 -24.87 -22.20 7.06
CA ASN A 78 -25.94 -23.12 6.67
C ASN A 78 -25.66 -23.82 5.34
N LEU A 79 -25.05 -23.11 4.38
CA LEU A 79 -24.63 -23.69 3.10
C LEU A 79 -23.44 -24.65 3.24
N PHE A 80 -22.54 -24.39 4.18
CA PHE A 80 -21.33 -25.17 4.39
C PHE A 80 -21.54 -26.41 5.28
N ASP A 81 -22.10 -26.21 6.47
CA ASP A 81 -22.35 -27.25 7.46
C ASP A 81 -23.74 -27.08 8.09
N PRO A 82 -24.80 -27.56 7.40
CA PRO A 82 -26.16 -27.52 7.95
C PRO A 82 -26.33 -28.39 9.20
N THR A 83 -25.33 -29.18 9.61
CA THR A 83 -25.36 -29.98 10.84
C THR A 83 -24.76 -29.26 12.06
N GLY A 84 -24.14 -28.09 11.88
CA GLY A 84 -23.67 -27.21 12.95
C GLY A 84 -22.51 -27.76 13.79
N LYS A 85 -21.64 -28.58 13.20
CA LYS A 85 -20.52 -29.23 13.89
C LYS A 85 -19.20 -28.47 13.74
N ALA A 86 -19.04 -27.70 12.67
CA ALA A 86 -17.86 -26.89 12.43
C ALA A 86 -17.87 -25.63 13.31
N LYS A 87 -16.89 -25.51 14.22
CA LYS A 87 -16.63 -24.26 14.93
C LYS A 87 -15.70 -23.40 14.07
N ILE A 88 -16.20 -22.23 13.65
CA ILE A 88 -15.47 -21.25 12.86
C ILE A 88 -15.51 -19.94 13.62
N ASP A 89 -14.37 -19.46 14.10
CA ASP A 89 -14.27 -18.19 14.82
C ASP A 89 -13.17 -17.27 14.23
N GLN A 90 -12.20 -17.79 13.50
CA GLN A 90 -11.16 -16.97 12.84
C GLN A 90 -11.70 -16.26 11.59
N VAL A 91 -11.36 -14.97 11.42
CA VAL A 91 -11.83 -14.15 10.30
C VAL A 91 -10.75 -13.27 9.68
N ILE A 92 -10.71 -13.20 8.35
CA ILE A 92 -10.00 -12.17 7.59
C ILE A 92 -10.99 -11.09 7.18
N LEU A 93 -10.65 -9.83 7.41
CA LEU A 93 -11.47 -8.69 7.05
C LEU A 93 -11.03 -8.10 5.71
N GLY A 94 -11.91 -8.12 4.70
CA GLY A 94 -11.76 -7.32 3.49
C GLY A 94 -12.31 -5.92 3.73
N LEU A 95 -11.47 -4.90 3.62
CA LEU A 95 -11.82 -3.51 3.96
C LEU A 95 -11.75 -2.60 2.72
N PRO A 96 -12.58 -1.55 2.66
CA PRO A 96 -12.50 -0.60 1.56
C PRO A 96 -11.25 0.30 1.76
N PRO A 97 -10.67 0.84 0.68
CA PRO A 97 -9.46 1.67 0.77
C PRO A 97 -9.60 2.87 1.72
N THR A 98 -10.81 3.42 1.84
CA THR A 98 -11.12 4.57 2.72
C THR A 98 -11.00 4.26 4.21
N TRP A 99 -10.99 2.98 4.59
CA TRP A 99 -10.88 2.55 5.99
C TRP A 99 -9.43 2.26 6.40
N VAL A 100 -8.47 2.45 5.50
CA VAL A 100 -7.05 2.20 5.74
C VAL A 100 -6.24 3.46 5.48
N VAL A 101 -5.41 3.86 6.45
CA VAL A 101 -4.52 5.01 6.38
C VAL A 101 -3.13 4.57 6.82
N GLN A 102 -2.12 4.75 5.97
CA GLN A 102 -0.72 4.32 6.25
C GLN A 102 -0.64 2.84 6.70
N ASP A 103 -1.27 1.95 5.94
CA ASP A 103 -1.31 0.49 6.20
C ASP A 103 -1.91 0.09 7.56
N LYS A 104 -2.69 0.98 8.18
CA LYS A 104 -3.42 0.73 9.42
C LYS A 104 -4.89 1.07 9.26
N ILE A 105 -5.74 0.31 9.94
CA ILE A 105 -7.18 0.60 9.99
C ILE A 105 -7.39 1.97 10.65
N ASN A 106 -8.21 2.81 10.02
CA ASN A 106 -8.61 4.11 10.55
C ASN A 106 -9.19 3.95 11.98
N PRO A 107 -8.71 4.72 12.98
CA PRO A 107 -9.18 4.63 14.37
C PRO A 107 -10.70 4.72 14.55
N ASP A 108 -11.37 5.53 13.73
CA ASP A 108 -12.83 5.72 13.80
C ASP A 108 -13.58 4.43 13.42
N LYS A 109 -13.06 3.70 12.43
CA LYS A 109 -13.63 2.43 11.97
C LYS A 109 -13.14 1.23 12.79
N LEU A 110 -12.02 1.38 13.52
CA LEU A 110 -11.50 0.34 14.41
C LEU A 110 -12.46 0.04 15.58
N GLN A 111 -13.15 1.03 16.12
CA GLN A 111 -14.15 0.81 17.19
C GLN A 111 -15.32 -0.05 16.69
N LEU A 112 -15.82 0.24 15.49
CA LEU A 112 -16.88 -0.52 14.83
C LEU A 112 -16.47 -1.98 14.59
N LEU A 113 -15.26 -2.22 14.09
CA LEU A 113 -14.75 -3.58 13.86
C LEU A 113 -14.53 -4.37 15.16
N LYS A 114 -14.12 -3.69 16.25
CA LYS A 114 -14.04 -4.31 17.59
C LYS A 114 -15.42 -4.69 18.12
N ALA A 115 -16.42 -3.83 17.95
CA ALA A 115 -17.80 -4.11 18.36
C ALA A 115 -18.36 -5.30 17.57
N LEU A 116 -18.15 -5.33 16.24
CA LEU A 116 -18.51 -6.45 15.37
C LEU A 116 -17.86 -7.75 15.82
N SER A 117 -16.55 -7.74 16.05
CA SER A 117 -15.80 -8.93 16.46
C SER A 117 -16.27 -9.46 17.82
N SER A 118 -16.53 -8.55 18.76
CA SER A 118 -16.99 -8.93 20.10
C SER A 118 -18.42 -9.45 20.10
N LYS A 119 -19.34 -8.87 19.32
CA LYS A 119 -20.76 -9.29 19.30
C LYS A 119 -20.97 -10.59 18.54
N LEU A 120 -20.18 -10.83 17.49
CA LEU A 120 -20.27 -12.04 16.65
C LEU A 120 -19.27 -13.14 17.05
N GLU A 121 -18.55 -12.95 18.17
CA GLU A 121 -17.51 -13.87 18.67
C GLU A 121 -16.41 -14.20 17.64
N LEU A 122 -16.13 -13.27 16.73
CA LEU A 122 -15.12 -13.43 15.69
C LEU A 122 -13.73 -13.05 16.22
N LYS A 123 -12.70 -13.74 15.73
CA LYS A 123 -11.28 -13.52 16.02
C LYS A 123 -10.58 -13.05 14.74
N PRO A 124 -10.42 -11.74 14.54
CA PRO A 124 -9.69 -11.21 13.40
C PRO A 124 -8.25 -11.70 13.39
N VAL A 125 -7.84 -12.35 12.30
CA VAL A 125 -6.45 -12.81 12.09
C VAL A 125 -5.66 -11.87 11.17
N GLY A 126 -6.35 -11.00 10.44
CA GLY A 126 -5.76 -10.01 9.55
C GLY A 126 -6.82 -9.22 8.78
N PHE A 127 -6.37 -8.22 8.03
CA PHE A 127 -7.23 -7.50 7.08
C PHE A 127 -6.50 -7.32 5.75
N VAL A 128 -7.26 -7.14 4.68
CA VAL A 128 -6.74 -6.88 3.32
C VAL A 128 -7.61 -5.81 2.67
N VAL A 129 -7.01 -4.95 1.86
CA VAL A 129 -7.73 -3.93 1.08
C VAL A 129 -8.37 -4.59 -0.14
N THR A 130 -9.67 -4.41 -0.35
CA THR A 130 -10.44 -5.16 -1.36
C THR A 130 -9.86 -5.04 -2.78
N PRO A 131 -9.56 -3.83 -3.32
CA PRO A 131 -8.92 -3.71 -4.63
C PRO A 131 -7.58 -4.45 -4.77
N GLU A 132 -6.75 -4.48 -3.72
CA GLU A 132 -5.47 -5.19 -3.73
C GLU A 132 -5.66 -6.70 -3.83
N ALA A 133 -6.61 -7.24 -3.04
CA ALA A 133 -6.98 -8.65 -3.11
C ALA A 133 -7.48 -9.03 -4.51
N VAL A 134 -8.34 -8.20 -5.13
CA VAL A 134 -8.88 -8.41 -6.47
C VAL A 134 -7.77 -8.45 -7.53
N VAL A 135 -6.84 -7.49 -7.51
CA VAL A 135 -5.72 -7.43 -8.47
C VAL A 135 -4.80 -8.64 -8.32
N LYS A 136 -4.46 -9.01 -7.08
CA LYS A 136 -3.60 -10.16 -6.79
C LYS A 136 -4.26 -11.48 -7.19
N PHE A 137 -5.56 -11.62 -6.92
CA PHE A 137 -6.33 -12.79 -7.32
C PHE A 137 -6.42 -12.92 -8.84
N LEU A 138 -6.70 -11.83 -9.55
CA LEU A 138 -6.73 -11.82 -11.03
C LEU A 138 -5.39 -12.19 -11.65
N ALA A 139 -4.30 -11.64 -11.13
CA ALA A 139 -2.96 -11.97 -11.61
C ALA A 139 -2.66 -13.47 -11.45
N HIS A 140 -3.14 -14.08 -10.36
CA HIS A 140 -3.00 -15.52 -10.12
C HIS A 140 -3.90 -16.36 -11.06
N THR A 141 -5.15 -15.96 -11.26
CA THR A 141 -6.09 -16.72 -12.11
C THR A 141 -5.75 -16.61 -13.60
N GLU A 142 -5.23 -15.46 -14.03
CA GLU A 142 -4.88 -15.21 -15.44
C GLU A 142 -3.42 -15.55 -15.75
N ASN A 143 -2.59 -15.85 -14.74
CA ASN A 143 -1.14 -16.03 -14.84
C ASN A 143 -0.38 -14.85 -15.48
N VAL A 144 -0.99 -13.66 -15.52
CA VAL A 144 -0.40 -12.44 -16.08
C VAL A 144 -0.81 -11.25 -15.22
N PRO A 145 0.10 -10.29 -14.93
CA PRO A 145 -0.26 -9.07 -14.19
C PRO A 145 -1.35 -8.28 -14.92
N SER A 146 -2.45 -7.98 -14.22
CA SER A 146 -3.59 -7.27 -14.80
C SER A 146 -3.25 -5.82 -15.15
N THR A 147 -3.74 -5.35 -16.31
CA THR A 147 -3.74 -3.94 -16.71
C THR A 147 -5.16 -3.58 -17.13
N ALA A 148 -5.92 -2.96 -16.23
CA ALA A 148 -7.35 -2.72 -16.37
C ALA A 148 -7.82 -1.56 -15.48
N ILE A 149 -9.01 -1.05 -15.77
CA ILE A 149 -9.74 -0.11 -14.91
C ILE A 149 -10.83 -0.90 -14.19
N PHE A 150 -10.83 -0.86 -12.87
CA PHE A 150 -11.82 -1.51 -12.03
C PHE A 150 -12.86 -0.49 -11.58
N LEU A 151 -14.14 -0.82 -11.75
CA LEU A 151 -15.29 0.04 -11.47
C LEU A 151 -16.22 -0.63 -10.46
N GLY A 152 -16.27 -0.10 -9.24
CA GLY A 152 -17.18 -0.52 -8.18
C GLY A 152 -18.39 0.41 -8.09
N PHE A 153 -19.61 -0.12 -8.19
CA PHE A 153 -20.84 0.68 -8.24
C PHE A 153 -21.74 0.47 -7.02
N TRP A 154 -21.85 1.47 -6.14
CA TRP A 154 -22.80 1.47 -5.03
C TRP A 154 -23.95 2.45 -5.28
N PRO A 155 -25.02 2.45 -4.46
CA PRO A 155 -26.15 3.35 -4.67
C PRO A 155 -25.75 4.82 -4.83
N ASN A 156 -24.81 5.31 -4.01
CA ASN A 156 -24.44 6.73 -3.99
C ASN A 156 -23.02 7.04 -4.49
N ILE A 157 -22.19 6.01 -4.67
CA ILE A 157 -20.75 6.15 -4.89
C ILE A 157 -20.29 5.24 -6.02
N LEU A 158 -19.37 5.74 -6.83
CA LEU A 158 -18.58 5.00 -7.80
C LEU A 158 -17.12 4.99 -7.33
N GLU A 159 -16.50 3.82 -7.22
CA GLU A 159 -15.06 3.66 -7.05
C GLU A 159 -14.43 3.36 -8.41
N VAL A 160 -13.39 4.11 -8.76
CA VAL A 160 -12.58 3.90 -9.95
C VAL A 160 -11.16 3.58 -9.49
N THR A 161 -10.68 2.40 -9.85
CA THR A 161 -9.32 1.94 -9.53
C THR A 161 -8.56 1.68 -10.82
N LEU A 162 -7.41 2.35 -11.00
CA LEU A 162 -6.56 2.20 -12.17
C LEU A 162 -5.41 1.25 -11.86
N VAL A 163 -5.25 0.20 -12.67
CA VAL A 163 -4.23 -0.84 -12.47
C VAL A 163 -3.39 -1.00 -13.72
N ARG A 164 -2.06 -0.98 -13.56
CA ARG A 164 -1.10 -1.28 -14.62
C ARG A 164 -0.07 -2.29 -14.16
N MET A 165 0.16 -3.32 -14.98
CA MET A 165 1.16 -4.35 -14.74
C MET A 165 1.06 -4.95 -13.32
N GLY A 166 -0.18 -5.14 -12.84
CA GLY A 166 -0.49 -5.66 -11.50
C GLY A 166 -0.29 -4.68 -10.34
N ARG A 167 -0.01 -3.40 -10.60
CA ARG A 167 0.13 -2.34 -9.59
C ARG A 167 -1.05 -1.37 -9.65
N ILE A 168 -1.60 -1.02 -8.49
CA ILE A 168 -2.64 0.01 -8.38
C ILE A 168 -1.97 1.40 -8.46
N GLU A 169 -2.32 2.20 -9.46
CA GLU A 169 -1.83 3.57 -9.62
C GLU A 169 -2.60 4.55 -8.72
N GLY A 170 -3.86 4.23 -8.42
CA GLY A 170 -4.67 4.97 -7.47
C GLY A 170 -6.11 4.46 -7.42
N VAL A 171 -6.86 4.99 -6.45
CA VAL A 171 -8.29 4.74 -6.26
C VAL A 171 -8.98 6.08 -6.05
N HIS A 172 -10.03 6.34 -6.81
CA HIS A 172 -10.84 7.57 -6.70
C HIS A 172 -12.31 7.24 -6.48
N HIS A 173 -12.95 8.01 -5.60
CA HIS A 173 -14.38 7.90 -5.32
C HIS A 173 -15.11 9.09 -5.93
N VAL A 174 -16.16 8.81 -6.71
CA VAL A 174 -17.02 9.79 -7.36
C VAL A 174 -18.43 9.61 -6.84
N LYS A 175 -19.12 10.72 -6.55
CA LYS A 175 -20.54 10.67 -6.17
C LYS A 175 -21.35 10.40 -7.42
N ARG A 176 -22.30 9.46 -7.36
CA ARG A 176 -23.10 9.10 -8.52
C ARG A 176 -24.11 10.17 -8.89
N SER A 177 -24.31 10.33 -10.19
CA SER A 177 -25.37 11.12 -10.81
C SER A 177 -26.29 10.22 -11.64
N ASP A 178 -27.23 10.83 -12.36
CA ASP A 178 -28.09 10.11 -13.31
C ASP A 178 -27.31 9.60 -14.54
N SER A 179 -26.10 10.12 -14.79
CA SER A 179 -25.27 9.75 -15.95
C SER A 179 -24.06 8.92 -15.52
N VAL A 180 -24.26 7.60 -15.46
CA VAL A 180 -23.24 6.62 -15.04
C VAL A 180 -21.94 6.75 -15.82
N ALA A 181 -22.02 6.99 -17.13
CA ALA A 181 -20.84 7.09 -17.97
C ALA A 181 -20.10 8.44 -17.83
N GLU A 182 -20.78 9.51 -17.42
CA GLU A 182 -20.13 10.76 -17.04
C GLU A 182 -19.41 10.63 -15.72
N ASP A 183 -20.01 9.96 -14.73
CA ASP A 183 -19.37 9.69 -13.44
C ASP A 183 -18.08 8.89 -13.61
N VAL A 184 -18.11 7.86 -14.47
CA VAL A 184 -16.92 7.06 -14.81
C VAL A 184 -15.86 7.91 -15.53
N ALA A 185 -16.26 8.74 -16.48
CA ALA A 185 -15.34 9.63 -17.17
C ALA A 185 -14.69 10.65 -16.22
N GLU A 186 -15.46 11.19 -15.27
CA GLU A 186 -14.97 12.06 -14.21
C GLU A 186 -13.96 11.32 -13.33
N GLY A 187 -14.31 10.12 -12.85
CA GLY A 187 -13.42 9.34 -11.99
C GLY A 187 -12.10 8.98 -12.66
N ILE A 188 -12.13 8.64 -13.95
CA ILE A 188 -10.93 8.41 -14.75
C ILE A 188 -10.11 9.70 -14.95
N SER A 189 -10.77 10.85 -15.12
CA SER A 189 -10.08 12.13 -15.30
C SER A 189 -9.29 12.61 -14.08
N ARG A 190 -9.56 12.04 -12.89
CA ARG A 190 -8.88 12.40 -11.64
C ARG A 190 -7.48 11.79 -11.50
N PHE A 191 -7.13 10.79 -12.32
CA PHE A 191 -5.80 10.20 -12.32
C PHE A 191 -4.80 11.14 -13.02
N PRO A 192 -3.75 11.61 -12.32
CA PRO A 192 -2.73 12.43 -12.94
C PRO A 192 -1.81 11.59 -13.85
N ASN A 193 -1.28 12.19 -14.91
CA ASN A 193 -0.21 11.62 -15.75
C ASN A 193 -0.57 10.28 -16.44
N VAL A 194 -1.78 10.14 -16.97
CA VAL A 194 -2.20 8.96 -17.73
C VAL A 194 -1.95 9.17 -19.23
N ASP A 195 -0.91 8.56 -19.79
CA ASP A 195 -0.58 8.69 -21.22
C ASP A 195 -1.54 7.92 -22.13
N ILE A 196 -1.88 6.69 -21.73
CA ILE A 196 -2.80 5.79 -22.45
C ILE A 196 -3.62 5.03 -21.41
N LEU A 197 -4.95 4.99 -21.53
CA LEU A 197 -5.79 4.21 -20.63
C LEU A 197 -5.87 2.73 -21.03
N PRO A 198 -5.91 1.79 -20.07
CA PRO A 198 -6.18 0.39 -20.36
C PRO A 198 -7.50 0.22 -21.11
N SER A 199 -7.51 -0.58 -22.18
CA SER A 199 -8.72 -0.87 -22.95
C SER A 199 -9.60 -1.94 -22.30
N ARG A 200 -9.38 -2.30 -21.03
CA ARG A 200 -10.16 -3.29 -20.29
C ARG A 200 -10.76 -2.63 -19.05
N MET A 201 -12.09 -2.64 -18.95
CA MET A 201 -12.84 -2.21 -17.78
C MET A 201 -13.51 -3.41 -17.13
N MET A 202 -13.41 -3.51 -15.81
CA MET A 202 -14.03 -4.56 -15.01
C MET A 202 -15.00 -3.98 -14.01
N LEU A 203 -16.24 -4.45 -14.07
CA LEU A 203 -17.32 -4.03 -13.17
C LEU A 203 -17.43 -5.06 -12.05
N TYR A 204 -17.51 -4.60 -10.80
CA TYR A 204 -17.71 -5.45 -9.64
C TYR A 204 -18.63 -4.81 -8.61
N ASP A 205 -19.12 -5.65 -7.70
CA ASP A 205 -19.70 -5.29 -6.40
C ASP A 205 -20.75 -4.21 -6.40
N SER A 206 -21.75 -4.39 -7.26
CA SER A 206 -22.92 -3.54 -7.19
C SER A 206 -24.12 -4.24 -6.59
N GLY A 207 -24.73 -3.59 -5.61
CA GLY A 207 -26.12 -3.87 -5.24
C GLY A 207 -27.13 -3.37 -6.28
N LEU A 208 -26.72 -3.31 -7.56
CA LEU A 208 -27.38 -2.71 -8.73
C LEU A 208 -27.30 -3.70 -9.91
N ASP A 209 -27.98 -3.36 -11.01
CA ASP A 209 -27.90 -4.14 -12.25
C ASP A 209 -26.65 -3.74 -13.06
N LEU A 210 -25.60 -4.57 -13.00
CA LEU A 210 -24.35 -4.35 -13.72
C LEU A 210 -24.51 -4.51 -15.24
N GLU A 211 -25.49 -5.28 -15.71
CA GLU A 211 -25.65 -5.49 -17.16
C GLU A 211 -26.19 -4.22 -17.80
N ASP A 212 -27.17 -3.56 -17.19
CA ASP A 212 -27.68 -2.24 -17.64
C ASP A 212 -26.57 -1.17 -17.63
N ILE A 213 -25.75 -1.15 -16.58
CA ILE A 213 -24.59 -0.25 -16.49
C ILE A 213 -23.59 -0.55 -17.62
N LYS A 214 -23.27 -1.82 -17.85
CA LYS A 214 -22.38 -2.23 -18.94
C LYS A 214 -22.92 -1.80 -20.31
N GLN A 215 -24.21 -1.98 -20.59
CA GLN A 215 -24.80 -1.52 -21.85
C GLN A 215 -24.68 0.00 -22.00
N THR A 216 -24.90 0.76 -20.92
CA THR A 216 -24.75 2.22 -20.90
C THR A 216 -23.31 2.64 -21.19
N LEU A 217 -22.32 1.99 -20.56
CA LEU A 217 -20.91 2.28 -20.76
C LEU A 217 -20.43 1.85 -22.16
N LEU A 218 -20.97 0.77 -22.74
CA LEU A 218 -20.65 0.34 -24.10
C LEU A 218 -21.23 1.29 -25.16
N ALA A 219 -22.36 1.93 -24.88
CA ALA A 219 -22.95 2.95 -25.76
C ALA A 219 -22.23 4.30 -25.63
N PHE A 220 -21.41 4.48 -24.60
CA PHE A 220 -20.78 5.76 -24.30
C PHE A 220 -19.56 6.04 -25.22
N PRO A 221 -19.46 7.23 -25.83
CA PRO A 221 -18.35 7.57 -26.72
C PRO A 221 -17.06 7.87 -25.94
N TRP A 222 -16.27 6.85 -25.63
CA TRP A 222 -15.00 6.97 -24.89
C TRP A 222 -13.87 7.67 -25.65
N GLN A 223 -13.96 7.72 -26.98
CA GLN A 223 -12.92 8.25 -27.86
C GLN A 223 -13.20 9.71 -28.28
N ALA A 224 -12.13 10.46 -28.58
CA ALA A 224 -12.20 11.82 -29.12
C ALA A 224 -13.06 11.88 -30.40
N PRO A 225 -13.81 12.98 -30.66
CA PRO A 225 -13.48 14.36 -30.30
C PRO A 225 -14.22 14.94 -29.08
N GLN A 226 -15.05 14.17 -28.38
CA GLN A 226 -15.98 14.72 -27.36
C GLN A 226 -15.51 14.59 -25.90
N LYS A 227 -14.66 13.61 -25.55
CA LYS A 227 -14.05 13.49 -24.21
C LYS A 227 -12.53 13.32 -24.30
N LYS A 228 -11.79 14.07 -23.48
CA LYS A 228 -10.32 14.16 -23.42
C LYS A 228 -9.66 12.92 -22.77
N LEU A 229 -10.27 11.73 -22.86
CA LEU A 229 -9.72 10.53 -22.23
C LEU A 229 -8.81 9.79 -23.23
N PRO A 230 -7.56 9.44 -22.85
CA PRO A 230 -6.58 8.86 -23.77
C PRO A 230 -6.78 7.35 -24.00
N PHE A 231 -7.96 6.94 -24.46
CA PHE A 231 -8.22 5.55 -24.86
C PHE A 231 -7.68 5.29 -26.28
N LEU A 232 -6.69 4.41 -26.40
CA LEU A 232 -6.17 3.98 -27.71
C LEU A 232 -7.20 3.14 -28.48
N HIS A 233 -7.97 2.31 -27.77
CA HIS A 233 -9.02 1.46 -28.30
C HIS A 233 -10.30 1.63 -27.48
N PHE A 234 -11.45 1.29 -28.07
CA PHE A 234 -12.70 1.26 -27.34
C PHE A 234 -12.60 0.27 -26.15
N PRO A 235 -12.99 0.67 -24.93
CA PRO A 235 -12.88 -0.20 -23.77
C PRO A 235 -13.74 -1.45 -23.91
N LYS A 236 -13.14 -2.61 -23.69
CA LYS A 236 -13.85 -3.86 -23.46
C LYS A 236 -14.33 -3.89 -22.02
N ILE A 237 -15.63 -4.10 -21.83
CA ILE A 237 -16.27 -4.06 -20.52
C ILE A 237 -16.69 -5.47 -20.09
N GLU A 238 -16.17 -5.91 -18.96
CA GLU A 238 -16.41 -7.25 -18.38
C GLU A 238 -17.05 -7.09 -16.99
N ILE A 239 -17.99 -7.98 -16.66
CA ILE A 239 -18.61 -8.04 -15.33
C ILE A 239 -17.98 -9.19 -14.57
N LEU A 240 -17.46 -8.91 -13.38
CA LEU A 240 -16.97 -9.92 -12.45
C LEU A 240 -18.16 -10.58 -11.73
N SER A 241 -18.00 -11.86 -11.37
CA SER A 241 -19.05 -12.57 -10.65
C SER A 241 -19.33 -11.92 -9.29
N SER A 242 -20.56 -12.05 -8.79
CA SER A 242 -20.98 -11.39 -7.54
C SER A 242 -20.20 -11.86 -6.30
N ASP A 243 -19.54 -13.02 -6.37
CA ASP A 243 -18.69 -13.60 -5.34
C ASP A 243 -17.20 -13.38 -5.60
N PHE A 244 -16.82 -12.67 -6.66
CA PHE A 244 -15.42 -12.54 -7.09
C PHE A 244 -14.54 -11.87 -6.04
N THR A 245 -15.00 -10.76 -5.45
CA THR A 245 -14.25 -9.97 -4.47
C THR A 245 -14.04 -10.71 -3.16
N VAL A 246 -15.10 -11.29 -2.58
CA VAL A 246 -14.98 -12.10 -1.36
C VAL A 246 -14.11 -13.36 -1.57
N ARG A 247 -14.15 -13.96 -2.77
CA ARG A 247 -13.20 -15.04 -3.13
C ARG A 247 -11.77 -14.56 -3.25
N ALA A 248 -11.56 -13.37 -3.80
CA ALA A 248 -10.25 -12.75 -3.90
C ALA A 248 -9.67 -12.49 -2.50
N ILE A 249 -10.46 -11.97 -1.56
CA ILE A 249 -10.08 -11.76 -0.17
C ILE A 249 -9.71 -13.09 0.49
N ALA A 250 -10.58 -14.11 0.37
CA ALA A 250 -10.36 -15.42 0.94
C ALA A 250 -9.13 -16.15 0.36
N THR A 251 -8.81 -15.93 -0.92
CA THR A 251 -7.72 -16.66 -1.59
C THR A 251 -6.41 -15.90 -1.53
N ALA A 252 -6.39 -14.67 -2.06
CA ALA A 252 -5.19 -13.86 -2.17
C ALA A 252 -4.75 -13.27 -0.81
N GLY A 253 -5.72 -12.88 0.02
CA GLY A 253 -5.50 -12.47 1.41
C GLY A 253 -5.32 -13.65 2.37
N GLY A 254 -6.10 -14.71 2.16
CA GLY A 254 -5.94 -15.97 2.91
C GLY A 254 -4.59 -16.64 2.73
N SER A 255 -3.90 -16.43 1.60
CA SER A 255 -2.55 -17.00 1.39
C SER A 255 -1.53 -16.45 2.38
N GLU A 256 -1.53 -15.14 2.65
CA GLU A 256 -0.60 -14.50 3.59
C GLU A 256 -0.91 -14.90 5.04
N VAL A 257 -2.20 -14.95 5.36
CA VAL A 257 -2.67 -15.40 6.68
C VAL A 257 -2.40 -16.89 6.89
N ALA A 258 -2.58 -17.72 5.87
CA ALA A 258 -2.25 -19.13 5.94
C ALA A 258 -0.74 -19.34 6.14
N GLN A 259 0.12 -18.55 5.49
CA GLN A 259 1.56 -18.56 5.76
C GLN A 259 1.89 -18.13 7.19
N ALA A 260 1.29 -17.04 7.68
CA ALA A 260 1.49 -16.55 9.05
C ALA A 260 0.99 -17.54 10.12
N LEU A 261 -0.06 -18.31 9.82
CA LEU A 261 -0.58 -19.38 10.67
C LEU A 261 0.19 -20.72 10.51
N GLY A 262 1.23 -20.77 9.66
CA GLY A 262 2.02 -21.98 9.41
C GLY A 262 1.28 -23.07 8.63
N LEU A 263 0.24 -22.71 7.87
CA LEU A 263 -0.60 -23.63 7.08
C LEU A 263 -0.08 -23.88 5.66
N ILE A 264 0.93 -23.13 5.18
CA ILE A 264 1.53 -23.25 3.84
C ILE A 264 3.06 -23.10 3.96
N THR A 265 3.84 -23.93 3.26
CA THR A 265 5.32 -23.85 3.20
C THR A 265 5.77 -23.24 1.87
N GLU A 266 6.80 -22.38 1.88
CA GLU A 266 7.24 -21.54 0.75
C GLU A 266 7.73 -22.33 -0.48
N VAL A 267 7.39 -21.87 -1.69
CA VAL A 267 8.02 -22.28 -2.96
C VAL A 267 8.59 -21.04 -3.64
N GLU A 268 9.91 -20.88 -3.61
CA GLU A 268 10.66 -19.90 -4.40
C GLU A 268 10.45 -20.12 -5.90
N THR A 269 10.18 -19.04 -6.65
CA THR A 269 10.43 -19.03 -8.10
C THR A 269 11.41 -17.93 -8.46
N ALA A 270 12.50 -18.35 -9.10
CA ALA A 270 13.69 -17.61 -9.48
C ALA A 270 13.43 -16.54 -10.58
N PRO A 271 14.30 -15.52 -10.69
CA PRO A 271 14.14 -14.41 -11.63
C PRO A 271 14.51 -14.80 -13.07
N LYS A 272 13.73 -14.32 -14.04
CA LYS A 272 14.04 -14.42 -15.47
C LYS A 272 15.00 -13.31 -15.92
N ASP A 273 16.12 -13.79 -16.46
CA ASP A 273 17.10 -13.17 -17.35
C ASP A 273 16.61 -11.98 -18.19
N LEU A 274 17.30 -10.84 -18.06
CA LEU A 274 17.26 -9.71 -18.98
C LEU A 274 18.42 -9.85 -19.97
N GLY A 275 18.17 -10.56 -21.06
CA GLY A 275 19.11 -10.68 -22.18
C GLY A 275 19.22 -9.37 -22.96
N PHE A 276 20.38 -8.73 -22.90
CA PHE A 276 20.80 -7.74 -23.90
C PHE A 276 21.75 -8.39 -24.90
N SER A 277 21.60 -8.05 -26.18
CA SER A 277 22.67 -8.17 -27.17
C SER A 277 22.82 -6.82 -27.89
N PRO A 278 24.07 -6.37 -28.16
CA PRO A 278 24.37 -5.03 -28.64
C PRO A 278 24.53 -4.95 -30.16
N ASN A 279 24.51 -3.69 -30.62
CA ASN A 279 25.01 -3.14 -31.88
C ASN A 279 24.17 -3.31 -33.16
N LEU A 280 23.87 -2.16 -33.76
CA LEU A 280 24.29 -1.82 -35.13
C LEU A 280 24.42 -0.29 -35.25
N GLU A 281 25.62 0.14 -35.64
CA GLU A 281 26.02 1.53 -35.93
C GLU A 281 25.64 1.96 -37.36
N MET A 282 25.28 3.26 -37.48
CA MET A 282 25.62 4.24 -38.54
C MET A 282 25.12 4.00 -40.00
N PRO A 283 24.86 5.07 -40.82
CA PRO A 283 25.68 6.28 -40.91
C PRO A 283 24.99 7.64 -41.09
N GLN A 284 25.83 8.67 -40.88
CA GLN A 284 25.65 10.08 -41.22
C GLN A 284 25.36 10.31 -42.71
N ALA A 285 24.63 11.39 -43.00
CA ALA A 285 24.88 12.21 -44.18
C ALA A 285 24.65 13.69 -43.81
N GLU A 286 25.70 14.47 -44.02
CA GLU A 286 25.75 15.93 -44.01
C GLU A 286 24.91 16.47 -45.16
N THR A 287 24.20 17.59 -44.96
CA THR A 287 24.15 18.65 -45.98
C THR A 287 23.95 20.00 -45.32
N GLU A 288 24.94 20.82 -45.60
CA GLU A 288 25.16 22.24 -45.41
C GLU A 288 24.11 23.10 -46.15
N VAL A 289 23.53 24.10 -45.48
CA VAL A 289 23.04 25.33 -46.12
C VAL A 289 23.36 26.51 -45.20
N GLU A 290 24.18 27.39 -45.74
CA GLU A 290 24.64 28.68 -45.23
C GLU A 290 23.67 29.82 -45.62
N LEU A 291 23.84 30.97 -44.95
CA LEU A 291 23.25 32.30 -45.17
C LEU A 291 21.92 32.55 -44.40
N GLU A 292 21.71 33.63 -43.67
CA GLU A 292 22.37 34.94 -43.67
C GLU A 292 22.07 35.67 -42.33
N VAL A 293 23.06 36.37 -41.81
CA VAL A 293 23.00 37.16 -40.57
C VAL A 293 22.53 38.57 -40.90
N GLU A 294 21.39 39.00 -40.38
CA GLU A 294 21.08 40.43 -40.26
C GLU A 294 21.17 40.86 -38.79
N THR A 295 22.23 41.62 -38.50
CA THR A 295 22.39 42.43 -37.30
C THR A 295 21.43 43.63 -37.27
N PRO A 296 21.05 44.11 -36.08
CA PRO A 296 19.93 45.01 -35.89
C PRO A 296 20.28 46.47 -36.19
N LEU A 297 19.38 47.18 -36.87
CA LEU A 297 19.41 48.64 -37.00
C LEU A 297 18.71 49.31 -35.80
N PRO A 298 19.07 50.58 -35.49
CA PRO A 298 19.02 51.12 -34.14
C PRO A 298 17.62 51.64 -33.75
N VAL A 299 17.33 51.49 -32.46
CA VAL A 299 16.17 52.10 -31.80
C VAL A 299 16.37 53.63 -31.76
N VAL A 300 15.67 54.34 -32.64
CA VAL A 300 15.48 55.79 -32.52
C VAL A 300 14.37 56.03 -31.49
N ALA A 301 14.74 56.59 -30.36
CA ALA A 301 13.81 57.09 -29.35
C ALA A 301 13.21 58.42 -29.82
N GLU A 302 12.00 58.38 -30.37
CA GLU A 302 11.19 59.59 -30.56
C GLU A 302 10.30 59.83 -29.34
N THR A 303 10.65 60.87 -28.60
CA THR A 303 9.85 61.50 -27.55
C THR A 303 8.58 62.12 -28.14
N PHE A 304 7.41 61.56 -27.84
CA PHE A 304 6.14 62.21 -28.16
C PHE A 304 5.86 63.35 -27.17
N LYS A 305 5.93 64.59 -27.69
CA LYS A 305 5.36 65.78 -27.03
C LYS A 305 3.83 65.69 -27.03
N PRO A 306 3.13 66.15 -25.98
CA PRO A 306 1.67 66.18 -25.98
C PRO A 306 1.16 67.27 -26.93
N ILE A 307 0.56 66.86 -28.05
CA ILE A 307 -0.17 67.75 -28.95
C ILE A 307 -1.50 68.12 -28.29
N LYS A 308 -1.55 69.32 -27.66
CA LYS A 308 -2.81 69.98 -27.29
C LYS A 308 -3.45 70.56 -28.56
N ASN A 309 -4.16 69.73 -29.31
CA ASN A 309 -5.06 70.22 -30.35
C ASN A 309 -6.36 70.72 -29.69
N LYS A 310 -6.53 72.04 -29.67
CA LYS A 310 -7.84 72.68 -29.47
C LYS A 310 -8.71 72.33 -30.67
N ILE A 311 -9.58 71.34 -30.51
CA ILE A 311 -10.62 71.00 -31.49
C ILE A 311 -11.53 72.22 -31.63
N LYS A 312 -11.44 72.93 -32.76
CA LYS A 312 -12.45 73.90 -33.17
C LYS A 312 -13.68 73.11 -33.65
N LEU A 313 -14.71 73.05 -32.82
CA LEU A 313 -16.01 72.49 -33.19
C LEU A 313 -16.59 73.29 -34.38
N PRO A 314 -17.03 72.63 -35.47
CA PRO A 314 -17.71 73.30 -36.55
C PRO A 314 -19.07 73.82 -36.07
N LYS A 315 -19.45 75.03 -36.48
CA LYS A 315 -20.78 75.60 -36.22
C LYS A 315 -21.80 74.87 -37.09
N ILE A 316 -22.35 73.78 -36.57
CA ILE A 316 -23.44 73.03 -37.20
C ILE A 316 -24.71 73.87 -37.05
N LYS A 317 -25.30 74.31 -38.17
CA LYS A 317 -26.66 74.86 -38.20
C LYS A 317 -27.62 73.70 -37.98
N LEU A 318 -28.07 73.51 -36.75
CA LEU A 318 -29.07 72.52 -36.39
C LEU A 318 -30.41 72.92 -37.03
N PRO A 319 -31.08 72.04 -37.82
CA PRO A 319 -32.48 72.25 -38.17
C PRO A 319 -33.31 72.34 -36.88
N LYS A 320 -34.44 73.04 -36.90
CA LYS A 320 -35.36 73.19 -35.75
C LYS A 320 -35.97 71.82 -35.38
N LEU A 321 -35.18 70.94 -34.78
CA LEU A 321 -35.63 69.75 -34.08
C LEU A 321 -36.19 70.21 -32.71
N PRO A 322 -37.27 69.61 -32.21
CA PRO A 322 -37.83 69.95 -30.91
C PRO A 322 -36.76 69.82 -29.82
N ILE A 323 -36.69 70.81 -28.92
CA ILE A 323 -35.74 70.95 -27.80
C ILE A 323 -35.68 69.70 -26.89
N LEU A 324 -36.65 68.80 -27.01
CA LEU A 324 -36.72 67.51 -26.32
C LEU A 324 -35.71 66.45 -26.79
N ILE A 325 -35.07 66.59 -27.98
CA ILE A 325 -34.22 65.53 -28.57
C ILE A 325 -32.74 65.66 -28.16
N LEU A 326 -32.25 66.86 -27.81
CA LEU A 326 -30.86 67.10 -27.42
C LEU A 326 -30.37 66.29 -26.18
N PRO A 327 -31.13 66.19 -25.07
CA PRO A 327 -30.70 65.39 -23.92
C PRO A 327 -30.62 63.90 -24.26
N VAL A 328 -31.49 63.39 -25.13
CA VAL A 328 -31.49 61.99 -25.57
C VAL A 328 -30.19 61.69 -26.35
N VAL A 329 -29.78 62.57 -27.26
CA VAL A 329 -28.52 62.40 -28.01
C VAL A 329 -27.30 62.42 -27.09
N LEU A 330 -27.28 63.30 -26.09
CA LEU A 330 -26.15 63.42 -25.16
C LEU A 330 -26.04 62.17 -24.25
N VAL A 331 -27.17 61.64 -23.81
CA VAL A 331 -27.23 60.36 -23.08
C VAL A 331 -26.76 59.20 -23.96
N LEU A 332 -27.18 59.14 -25.23
CA LEU A 332 -26.72 58.09 -26.15
C LEU A 332 -25.21 58.15 -26.43
N VAL A 333 -24.63 59.34 -26.58
CA VAL A 333 -23.17 59.52 -26.73
C VAL A 333 -22.45 59.11 -25.45
N GLY A 334 -22.97 59.46 -24.27
CA GLY A 334 -22.43 59.04 -22.98
C GLY A 334 -22.47 57.52 -22.80
N LEU A 335 -23.58 56.87 -23.14
CA LEU A 335 -23.74 55.42 -23.12
C LEU A 335 -22.80 54.73 -24.11
N PHE A 336 -22.63 55.30 -25.31
CA PHE A 336 -21.67 54.79 -26.30
C PHE A 336 -20.21 54.90 -25.82
N ALA A 337 -19.83 56.04 -25.24
CA ALA A 337 -18.50 56.21 -24.67
C ALA A 337 -18.25 55.27 -23.47
N ALA A 338 -19.25 55.08 -22.61
CA ALA A 338 -19.17 54.11 -21.51
C ALA A 338 -19.02 52.68 -22.05
N TYR A 339 -19.78 52.30 -23.08
CA TYR A 339 -19.65 51.00 -23.75
C TYR A 339 -18.26 50.79 -24.37
N TRP A 340 -17.65 51.84 -24.94
CA TRP A 340 -16.37 51.73 -25.64
C TRP A 340 -15.15 51.68 -24.72
N TYR A 341 -15.12 52.49 -23.64
CA TYR A 341 -13.92 52.71 -22.83
C TYR A 341 -13.92 52.01 -21.47
N LEU A 342 -15.09 51.68 -20.91
CA LEU A 342 -15.22 51.15 -19.55
C LEU A 342 -14.96 49.64 -19.40
N PRO A 343 -15.35 48.76 -20.35
CA PRO A 343 -15.18 47.32 -20.18
C PRO A 343 -13.72 46.89 -20.04
N LYS A 344 -13.48 45.95 -19.12
CA LYS A 344 -12.23 45.19 -18.94
C LYS A 344 -12.50 43.70 -19.01
N ALA A 345 -11.57 42.92 -19.55
CA ALA A 345 -11.68 41.48 -19.65
C ALA A 345 -10.43 40.77 -19.13
N THR A 346 -10.63 39.70 -18.37
CA THR A 346 -9.59 38.74 -18.00
C THR A 346 -9.89 37.45 -18.73
N VAL A 347 -8.92 36.98 -19.52
CA VAL A 347 -9.00 35.74 -20.28
C VAL A 347 -7.95 34.77 -19.73
N THR A 348 -8.40 33.66 -19.19
CA THR A 348 -7.53 32.59 -18.66
C THR A 348 -7.61 31.40 -19.60
N LEU A 349 -6.46 31.00 -20.14
CA LEU A 349 -6.30 29.79 -20.95
C LEU A 349 -5.82 28.67 -20.05
N PHE A 350 -6.61 27.61 -19.92
CA PHE A 350 -6.20 26.38 -19.27
C PHE A 350 -5.68 25.42 -20.32
N VAL A 351 -4.43 25.02 -20.18
CA VAL A 351 -3.67 24.32 -21.21
C VAL A 351 -3.18 22.99 -20.68
N THR A 352 -3.34 21.93 -21.47
CA THR A 352 -2.89 20.60 -21.08
C THR A 352 -1.35 20.57 -21.07
N PRO A 353 -0.70 20.30 -19.93
CA PRO A 353 0.75 20.24 -19.85
C PRO A 353 1.28 19.01 -20.59
N ARG A 354 2.48 19.14 -21.17
CA ARG A 354 3.24 18.01 -21.71
C ARG A 354 4.32 17.61 -20.72
N LEU A 355 4.54 16.31 -20.56
CA LEU A 355 5.56 15.76 -19.67
C LEU A 355 6.88 15.55 -20.40
N ILE A 356 7.99 15.86 -19.72
CA ILE A 356 9.34 15.46 -20.09
C ILE A 356 9.88 14.59 -18.96
N ASP A 357 10.20 13.34 -19.28
CA ASP A 357 10.90 12.42 -18.39
C ASP A 357 12.36 12.33 -18.78
N THR A 358 13.25 12.55 -17.81
CA THR A 358 14.69 12.42 -18.01
C THR A 358 15.35 11.78 -16.79
N GLY A 359 16.46 11.09 -17.04
CA GLY A 359 17.27 10.47 -16.01
C GLY A 359 18.73 10.85 -16.17
N PHE A 360 19.39 11.20 -15.06
CA PHE A 360 20.83 11.48 -15.06
C PHE A 360 21.46 11.10 -13.73
N SER A 361 22.76 10.82 -13.75
CA SER A 361 23.53 10.60 -12.53
C SER A 361 24.27 11.87 -12.13
N PHE A 362 24.36 12.15 -10.84
CA PHE A 362 25.23 13.20 -10.30
C PHE A 362 25.93 12.74 -9.02
N VAL A 363 27.01 13.43 -8.67
CA VAL A 363 27.82 13.16 -7.47
C VAL A 363 27.73 14.36 -6.53
N ALA A 364 27.30 14.12 -5.30
CA ALA A 364 27.44 15.07 -4.21
C ALA A 364 28.82 14.87 -3.56
N ASP A 365 29.69 15.86 -3.65
CA ASP A 365 31.08 15.80 -3.19
C ASP A 365 31.30 16.81 -2.05
N THR A 366 31.78 16.34 -0.90
CA THR A 366 32.04 17.18 0.28
C THR A 366 33.31 18.00 0.20
N SER A 367 34.18 17.70 -0.77
CA SER A 367 35.40 18.45 -1.06
C SER A 367 35.22 19.53 -2.13
N ALA A 368 34.14 19.44 -2.92
CA ALA A 368 33.81 20.43 -3.93
C ALA A 368 33.32 21.74 -3.28
N LYS A 369 33.82 22.88 -3.76
CA LYS A 369 33.41 24.22 -3.28
C LYS A 369 32.33 24.87 -4.15
N THR A 370 32.22 24.43 -5.41
CA THR A 370 31.32 24.99 -6.42
C THR A 370 30.74 23.86 -7.26
N ALA A 371 29.51 24.00 -7.72
CA ALA A 371 28.90 23.03 -8.62
C ALA A 371 29.56 23.03 -10.01
N ASP A 372 29.74 21.84 -10.59
CA ASP A 372 30.23 21.61 -11.95
C ASP A 372 29.15 20.79 -12.68
N PHE A 373 28.28 21.49 -13.41
CA PHE A 373 27.11 20.89 -14.08
C PHE A 373 27.49 20.04 -15.31
N GLU A 374 28.66 20.29 -15.89
CA GLU A 374 29.19 19.50 -17.01
C GLU A 374 29.65 18.12 -16.53
N LYS A 375 30.32 18.08 -15.38
CA LYS A 375 30.75 16.82 -14.74
C LYS A 375 29.69 16.20 -13.81
N SER A 376 28.53 16.82 -13.71
CA SER A 376 27.45 16.42 -12.79
C SER A 376 27.92 16.33 -11.33
N ILE A 377 28.66 17.33 -10.83
CA ILE A 377 29.14 17.40 -9.45
C ILE A 377 28.44 18.54 -8.71
N VAL A 378 27.92 18.25 -7.52
CA VAL A 378 27.26 19.21 -6.62
C VAL A 378 28.01 19.24 -5.27
N PRO A 379 28.30 20.41 -4.69
CA PRO A 379 28.84 20.50 -3.33
C PRO A 379 27.88 19.90 -2.31
N GLY A 380 28.39 18.98 -1.50
CA GLY A 380 27.65 18.34 -0.43
C GLY A 380 28.29 18.60 0.94
N SER A 381 27.56 18.33 2.01
CA SER A 381 28.11 18.22 3.36
C SER A 381 27.34 17.17 4.13
N PHE A 382 28.00 16.44 5.04
CA PHE A 382 27.27 15.49 5.88
C PHE A 382 26.72 16.19 7.12
N SER A 383 25.44 15.96 7.39
CA SER A 383 24.84 16.29 8.68
C SER A 383 24.63 15.00 9.47
N GLU A 384 24.93 15.04 10.75
CA GLU A 384 24.89 13.89 11.65
C GLU A 384 24.09 14.22 12.91
N VAL A 385 23.22 13.30 13.31
CA VAL A 385 22.44 13.42 14.55
C VAL A 385 22.49 12.11 15.33
N SER A 386 22.56 12.21 16.65
CA SER A 386 22.49 11.05 17.54
C SER A 386 21.12 11.03 18.20
N LEU A 387 20.41 9.92 18.05
CA LEU A 387 19.07 9.70 18.58
C LEU A 387 19.07 8.54 19.56
N ASN A 388 18.31 8.69 20.64
CA ASN A 388 18.01 7.63 21.59
C ASN A 388 16.49 7.50 21.70
N ASP A 389 15.98 6.29 21.53
CA ASP A 389 14.56 6.01 21.67
C ASP A 389 14.34 4.61 22.23
N SER A 390 13.15 4.38 22.77
CA SER A 390 12.79 3.09 23.38
C SER A 390 11.36 2.70 23.05
N LYS A 391 11.13 1.41 22.85
CA LYS A 391 9.80 0.87 22.60
C LYS A 391 9.54 -0.36 23.46
N THR A 392 8.35 -0.42 24.03
CA THR A 392 7.86 -1.53 24.85
C THR A 392 6.72 -2.25 24.12
N SER A 393 6.64 -3.57 24.24
CA SER A 393 5.55 -4.36 23.69
C SER A 393 5.26 -5.58 24.58
N PRO A 394 3.99 -6.02 24.67
CA PRO A 394 3.64 -7.23 25.41
C PRO A 394 4.27 -8.46 24.75
N THR A 395 4.71 -9.42 25.56
CA THR A 395 5.26 -10.68 25.06
C THR A 395 4.16 -11.63 24.59
N THR A 396 4.35 -12.30 23.47
CA THR A 396 3.39 -13.25 22.89
C THR A 396 3.80 -14.71 23.06
N GLY A 397 5.08 -14.97 23.35
CA GLY A 397 5.58 -16.31 23.62
C GLY A 397 5.01 -16.90 24.92
N SER A 398 5.10 -18.22 25.04
CA SER A 398 4.72 -18.92 26.27
C SER A 398 5.78 -19.93 26.65
N LYS A 399 6.01 -20.07 27.95
CA LYS A 399 7.00 -20.98 28.53
C LYS A 399 6.36 -21.75 29.67
N LEU A 400 6.62 -23.05 29.72
CA LEU A 400 6.24 -23.88 30.86
C LEU A 400 7.29 -23.73 31.96
N VAL A 401 6.87 -23.31 33.14
CA VAL A 401 7.72 -23.20 34.33
C VAL A 401 7.12 -24.00 35.47
N GLY A 402 7.96 -24.53 36.35
CA GLY A 402 7.53 -25.33 37.48
C GLY A 402 8.66 -26.21 38.00
N ASP A 403 8.32 -27.11 38.90
CA ASP A 403 9.25 -27.95 39.63
C ASP A 403 9.24 -29.38 39.08
N LYS A 404 10.38 -30.07 39.23
CA LYS A 404 10.51 -31.48 38.88
C LYS A 404 10.05 -32.35 40.05
N ALA A 405 9.35 -33.44 39.75
CA ALA A 405 9.04 -34.42 40.78
C ALA A 405 10.31 -35.09 41.30
N THR A 406 10.38 -35.28 42.61
CA THR A 406 11.50 -35.94 43.28
C THR A 406 10.99 -37.05 44.19
N GLY A 407 11.88 -37.98 44.53
CA GLY A 407 11.63 -39.01 45.52
C GLY A 407 12.72 -40.04 45.53
N SER A 408 12.40 -41.25 45.99
CA SER A 408 13.37 -42.35 46.11
C SER A 408 12.83 -43.60 45.45
N VAL A 409 13.70 -44.35 44.79
CA VAL A 409 13.40 -45.69 44.27
C VAL A 409 14.37 -46.72 44.86
N THR A 410 13.86 -47.91 45.09
CA THR A 410 14.64 -49.09 45.43
C THR A 410 14.94 -49.85 44.14
N VAL A 411 16.21 -49.88 43.71
CA VAL A 411 16.66 -50.68 42.58
C VAL A 411 16.83 -52.11 43.04
N GLU A 412 16.21 -53.05 42.31
CA GLU A 412 16.27 -54.48 42.58
C GLU A 412 17.04 -55.18 41.46
N ASN A 413 18.02 -56.00 41.84
CA ASN A 413 18.88 -56.74 40.92
C ASN A 413 18.64 -58.24 41.06
N GLY A 414 18.10 -58.84 39.98
CA GLY A 414 17.89 -60.28 39.86
C GLY A 414 19.04 -61.06 39.22
N LEU A 415 20.13 -60.38 38.82
CA LEU A 415 21.31 -61.03 38.24
C LEU A 415 22.23 -61.58 39.34
N ASP A 416 23.04 -62.59 38.99
CA ASP A 416 24.07 -63.19 39.85
C ASP A 416 25.35 -62.33 39.98
N VAL A 417 25.37 -61.14 39.38
CA VAL A 417 26.48 -60.19 39.43
C VAL A 417 26.01 -58.84 39.98
N ALA A 418 26.80 -58.26 40.88
CA ALA A 418 26.56 -56.91 41.40
C ALA A 418 26.65 -55.86 40.27
N LYS A 419 25.79 -54.85 40.30
CA LYS A 419 25.73 -53.81 39.26
C LYS A 419 25.79 -52.43 39.86
N THR A 420 26.68 -51.61 39.33
CA THR A 420 26.76 -50.18 39.65
C THR A 420 26.08 -49.36 38.55
N PHE A 421 25.23 -48.43 38.96
CA PHE A 421 24.59 -47.42 38.13
C PHE A 421 25.16 -46.06 38.50
N ALA A 422 25.62 -45.30 37.52
CA ALA A 422 26.14 -43.95 37.76
C ALA A 422 25.00 -42.96 38.02
N ALA A 423 25.31 -41.85 38.70
CA ALA A 423 24.44 -40.67 38.71
C ALA A 423 24.16 -40.27 37.25
N GLY A 424 22.94 -39.86 36.93
CA GLY A 424 22.52 -39.61 35.55
C GLY A 424 21.87 -40.81 34.85
N THR A 425 21.88 -42.01 35.45
CA THR A 425 21.21 -43.17 34.84
C THR A 425 19.70 -42.92 34.75
N VAL A 426 19.13 -43.14 33.56
CA VAL A 426 17.70 -42.93 33.31
C VAL A 426 16.89 -44.17 33.67
N ILE A 427 15.84 -43.97 34.46
CA ILE A 427 14.79 -44.96 34.73
C ILE A 427 13.48 -44.48 34.10
N THR A 428 12.68 -45.40 33.57
CA THR A 428 11.45 -45.06 32.83
C THR A 428 10.24 -45.73 33.46
N SER A 429 9.18 -44.97 33.74
CA SER A 429 7.93 -45.50 34.28
C SER A 429 7.14 -46.28 33.21
N PRO A 430 6.11 -47.05 33.59
CA PRO A 430 5.23 -47.72 32.63
C PRO A 430 4.46 -46.74 31.75
N SER A 431 4.20 -45.53 32.28
CA SER A 431 3.59 -44.39 31.56
C SER A 431 4.57 -43.63 30.66
N GLY A 432 5.85 -44.01 30.62
CA GLY A 432 6.85 -43.41 29.74
C GLY A 432 7.58 -42.19 30.32
N PHE A 433 7.27 -41.77 31.55
CA PHE A 433 7.97 -40.67 32.21
C PHE A 433 9.37 -41.10 32.65
N LYS A 434 10.34 -40.22 32.42
CA LYS A 434 11.76 -40.48 32.68
C LYS A 434 12.19 -39.81 33.96
N PHE A 435 12.95 -40.53 34.77
CA PHE A 435 13.61 -40.03 35.97
C PHE A 435 15.10 -40.35 35.87
N VAL A 436 15.89 -39.59 36.60
CA VAL A 436 17.35 -39.66 36.58
C VAL A 436 17.82 -39.93 38.00
N LEU A 437 18.78 -40.84 38.16
CA LEU A 437 19.44 -41.07 39.45
C LEU A 437 20.25 -39.84 39.84
N ASP A 438 20.02 -39.31 41.04
CA ASP A 438 20.76 -38.14 41.54
C ASP A 438 22.20 -38.52 41.95
N GLU A 439 22.40 -39.78 42.33
CA GLU A 439 23.64 -40.32 42.88
C GLU A 439 23.95 -41.70 42.26
N SER A 440 25.22 -42.11 42.30
CA SER A 440 25.59 -43.47 41.87
C SER A 440 25.17 -44.50 42.92
N VAL A 441 24.60 -45.63 42.48
CA VAL A 441 24.17 -46.71 43.37
C VAL A 441 24.76 -48.03 42.93
N THR A 442 25.28 -48.82 43.89
CA THR A 442 25.75 -50.18 43.65
C THR A 442 24.77 -51.16 44.28
N VAL A 443 24.19 -52.03 43.46
CA VAL A 443 23.23 -53.05 43.86
C VAL A 443 23.93 -54.40 43.87
N ALA A 444 23.88 -55.11 45.00
CA ALA A 444 24.44 -56.45 45.11
C ALA A 444 23.79 -57.43 44.12
N SER A 445 24.43 -58.56 43.87
CA SER A 445 23.82 -59.67 43.12
C SER A 445 22.66 -60.29 43.91
N ALA A 446 21.74 -60.95 43.20
CA ALA A 446 20.78 -61.84 43.82
C ALA A 446 21.49 -63.03 44.50
N SER A 447 20.92 -63.54 45.59
CA SER A 447 21.45 -64.66 46.37
C SER A 447 20.35 -65.65 46.75
N GLY A 448 20.70 -66.93 46.93
CA GLY A 448 19.74 -67.99 47.30
C GLY A 448 19.74 -69.20 46.37
N SER A 449 18.94 -70.21 46.71
CA SER A 449 18.80 -71.46 45.96
C SER A 449 17.51 -71.48 45.13
N ILE A 450 17.43 -72.38 44.15
CA ILE A 450 16.23 -72.58 43.30
C ILE A 450 14.99 -72.75 44.19
N GLY A 451 14.08 -71.77 44.16
CA GLY A 451 12.85 -71.73 44.96
C GLY A 451 12.80 -70.62 46.04
N ASN A 452 13.92 -69.99 46.40
CA ASN A 452 13.97 -68.88 47.38
C ASN A 452 15.06 -67.86 47.00
N LEU A 453 14.80 -67.07 45.95
CA LEU A 453 15.71 -66.05 45.42
C LEU A 453 15.54 -64.72 46.17
N ILE A 454 16.60 -64.24 46.80
CA ILE A 454 16.68 -62.94 47.46
C ILE A 454 17.32 -61.95 46.48
N LEU A 455 16.55 -60.98 46.01
CA LEU A 455 17.02 -59.93 45.10
C LEU A 455 17.97 -58.98 45.84
N GLY A 456 19.04 -58.54 45.18
CA GLY A 456 19.86 -57.45 45.70
C GLY A 456 19.07 -56.14 45.66
N LYS A 457 19.06 -55.36 46.74
CA LYS A 457 18.31 -54.10 46.81
C LYS A 457 19.20 -52.94 47.22
N ALA A 458 19.03 -51.79 46.59
CA ALA A 458 19.64 -50.54 47.04
C ALA A 458 18.70 -49.36 46.76
N ASN A 459 18.61 -48.42 47.71
CA ASN A 459 17.77 -47.24 47.59
C ASN A 459 18.59 -46.06 47.03
N VAL A 460 17.99 -45.28 46.13
CA VAL A 460 18.61 -44.12 45.49
C VAL A 460 17.56 -43.03 45.23
N LYS A 461 17.99 -41.76 45.35
CA LYS A 461 17.14 -40.60 45.04
C LYS A 461 17.05 -40.38 43.54
N VAL A 462 15.88 -39.92 43.11
CA VAL A 462 15.59 -39.66 41.71
C VAL A 462 14.88 -38.34 41.51
N THR A 463 15.22 -37.70 40.40
CA THR A 463 14.58 -36.48 39.92
C THR A 463 13.98 -36.71 38.53
N ALA A 464 12.76 -36.22 38.30
CA ALA A 464 12.12 -36.28 36.99
C ALA A 464 12.94 -35.56 35.92
N ALA A 465 12.98 -36.09 34.69
CA ALA A 465 13.66 -35.45 33.58
C ALA A 465 12.97 -34.12 33.20
N ASN A 466 11.64 -34.10 33.23
CA ASN A 466 10.80 -32.96 32.88
C ASN A 466 10.06 -32.43 34.11
N ILE A 467 9.72 -31.13 34.10
CA ILE A 467 8.83 -30.51 35.08
C ILE A 467 7.39 -30.99 34.84
N GLY A 468 6.53 -30.84 35.86
CA GLY A 468 5.08 -31.06 35.72
C GLY A 468 4.50 -32.13 36.63
N THR A 469 3.19 -32.05 36.78
CA THR A 469 2.41 -32.94 37.67
C THR A 469 2.37 -34.38 37.18
N ASP A 470 2.60 -34.62 35.89
CA ASP A 470 2.54 -35.96 35.29
C ASP A 470 3.65 -36.89 35.80
N SER A 471 4.75 -36.31 36.32
CA SER A 471 5.83 -37.07 36.97
C SER A 471 5.56 -37.34 38.46
N ASN A 472 4.40 -36.92 39.00
CA ASN A 472 3.99 -37.30 40.35
C ASN A 472 3.36 -38.70 40.32
N LEU A 473 4.14 -39.72 40.63
CA LEU A 473 3.75 -41.12 40.51
C LEU A 473 3.37 -41.72 41.86
N SER A 474 2.31 -42.52 41.91
CA SER A 474 1.88 -43.19 43.14
C SER A 474 2.93 -44.19 43.63
N ALA A 475 2.91 -44.49 44.92
CA ALA A 475 3.75 -45.53 45.51
C ALA A 475 3.52 -46.89 44.81
N GLY A 476 4.59 -47.70 44.74
CA GLY A 476 4.58 -49.04 44.15
C GLY A 476 4.73 -49.08 42.63
N THR A 477 5.03 -47.96 41.97
CA THR A 477 5.32 -47.90 40.54
C THR A 477 6.66 -48.59 40.25
N VAL A 478 6.68 -49.46 39.24
CA VAL A 478 7.86 -50.19 38.80
C VAL A 478 8.43 -49.54 37.54
N PHE A 479 9.72 -49.23 37.56
CA PHE A 479 10.45 -48.54 36.53
C PHE A 479 11.43 -49.48 35.84
N ARG A 480 11.60 -49.30 34.54
CA ARG A 480 12.67 -49.94 33.78
C ARG A 480 13.98 -49.16 33.97
N VAL A 481 15.06 -49.85 34.35
CA VAL A 481 16.37 -49.22 34.58
C VAL A 481 17.24 -49.33 33.33
N GLY A 482 17.54 -48.19 32.69
CA GLY A 482 18.33 -48.15 31.46
C GLY A 482 17.77 -49.07 30.36
N ALA A 483 18.60 -49.96 29.83
CA ALA A 483 18.26 -50.93 28.80
C ALA A 483 17.92 -52.33 29.34
N PHE A 484 17.94 -52.53 30.66
CA PHE A 484 17.66 -53.83 31.26
C PHE A 484 16.18 -54.18 31.15
N ALA A 485 15.89 -55.46 30.97
CA ALA A 485 14.52 -55.95 31.08
C ALA A 485 14.06 -55.84 32.55
N VAL A 486 12.79 -55.50 32.77
CA VAL A 486 12.19 -55.39 34.12
C VAL A 486 12.31 -56.71 34.90
N THR A 487 12.41 -57.85 34.21
CA THR A 487 12.62 -59.17 34.83
C THR A 487 14.06 -59.40 35.31
N GLN A 488 15.02 -58.58 34.88
CA GLN A 488 16.43 -58.69 35.26
C GLN A 488 16.79 -57.65 36.32
N ILE A 489 16.47 -56.38 36.04
CA ILE A 489 16.71 -55.25 36.93
C ILE A 489 15.55 -54.28 36.76
N ASP A 490 14.91 -53.95 37.86
CA ASP A 490 13.88 -52.93 37.94
C ASP A 490 14.17 -51.97 39.10
N ALA A 491 13.41 -50.87 39.13
CA ALA A 491 13.41 -49.97 40.28
C ALA A 491 11.97 -49.74 40.71
N ARG A 492 11.73 -49.61 42.00
CA ARG A 492 10.38 -49.42 42.54
C ARG A 492 10.36 -48.28 43.53
N ASN A 493 9.40 -47.36 43.40
CA ASN A 493 9.23 -46.33 44.43
C ASN A 493 8.37 -46.87 45.58
N ASP A 494 8.91 -46.94 46.79
CA ASP A 494 8.15 -47.38 47.95
C ASP A 494 7.20 -46.28 48.48
N ILE A 495 7.52 -45.02 48.18
CA ILE A 495 6.73 -43.82 48.49
C ILE A 495 6.39 -43.11 47.18
N ALA A 496 5.25 -42.42 47.13
CA ALA A 496 4.86 -41.64 45.96
C ALA A 496 5.92 -40.58 45.61
N LEU A 497 6.23 -40.44 44.31
CA LEU A 497 7.06 -39.36 43.79
C LEU A 497 6.19 -38.11 43.70
N SER A 498 6.69 -36.97 44.20
CA SER A 498 5.89 -35.76 44.33
C SER A 498 6.73 -34.49 44.15
N GLY A 499 6.08 -33.33 44.22
CA GLY A 499 6.75 -32.03 44.06
C GLY A 499 6.82 -31.54 42.62
N GLY A 500 6.36 -32.35 41.64
CA GLY A 500 6.24 -31.92 40.25
C GLY A 500 5.11 -30.89 40.09
N THR A 501 5.44 -29.71 39.58
CA THR A 501 4.48 -28.64 39.28
C THR A 501 4.71 -28.12 37.86
N SER A 502 3.67 -27.59 37.21
CA SER A 502 3.81 -26.92 35.92
C SER A 502 2.73 -25.86 35.76
N ARG A 503 3.14 -24.67 35.34
CA ARG A 503 2.26 -23.58 34.91
C ARG A 503 2.83 -22.91 33.67
N GLN A 504 1.95 -22.49 32.79
CA GLN A 504 2.32 -21.73 31.60
C GLN A 504 2.41 -20.24 31.98
N VAL A 505 3.55 -19.62 31.67
CA VAL A 505 3.78 -18.17 31.82
C VAL A 505 4.08 -17.56 30.45
N LYS A 506 3.87 -16.26 30.32
CA LYS A 506 4.31 -15.53 29.13
C LYS A 506 5.83 -15.43 29.09
N ALA A 507 6.38 -15.41 27.89
CA ALA A 507 7.81 -15.30 27.66
C ALA A 507 8.09 -14.54 26.37
N VAL A 508 9.25 -13.89 26.31
CA VAL A 508 9.69 -13.13 25.14
C VAL A 508 9.91 -14.10 23.96
N SER A 509 9.18 -13.91 22.86
CA SER A 509 9.40 -14.67 21.63
C SER A 509 10.40 -13.98 20.69
N LYS A 510 10.95 -14.74 19.73
CA LYS A 510 11.77 -14.20 18.63
C LYS A 510 11.04 -13.10 17.86
N ASP A 511 9.75 -13.32 17.61
CA ASP A 511 8.93 -12.41 16.82
C ASP A 511 8.68 -11.09 17.57
N ASP A 512 8.53 -11.14 18.90
CA ASP A 512 8.39 -9.93 19.73
C ASP A 512 9.63 -9.01 19.58
N VAL A 513 10.83 -9.60 19.64
CA VAL A 513 12.09 -8.86 19.50
C VAL A 513 12.27 -8.33 18.07
N ALA A 514 11.99 -9.16 17.06
CA ALA A 514 12.10 -8.77 15.66
C ALA A 514 11.15 -7.60 15.32
N LYS A 515 9.90 -7.67 15.80
CA LYS A 515 8.90 -6.62 15.60
C LYS A 515 9.29 -5.33 16.31
N LEU A 516 9.75 -5.40 17.56
CA LEU A 516 10.24 -4.23 18.30
C LEU A 516 11.38 -3.54 17.55
N LYS A 517 12.33 -4.32 17.03
CA LYS A 517 13.47 -3.79 16.27
C LYS A 517 13.04 -3.11 14.99
N SER A 518 12.18 -3.75 14.19
CA SER A 518 11.65 -3.18 12.95
C SER A 518 10.92 -1.86 13.20
N ASP A 519 9.98 -1.87 14.15
CA ASP A 519 9.16 -0.70 14.48
C ASP A 519 10.01 0.47 15.01
N LEU A 520 10.95 0.19 15.91
CA LEU A 520 11.82 1.21 16.50
C LEU A 520 12.79 1.78 15.45
N THR A 521 13.30 0.94 14.55
CA THR A 521 14.17 1.39 13.45
C THR A 521 13.43 2.34 12.50
N GLN A 522 12.18 2.03 12.15
CA GLN A 522 11.37 2.91 11.30
C GLN A 522 11.08 4.25 11.99
N SER A 523 10.65 4.23 13.26
CA SER A 523 10.45 5.44 14.07
C SER A 523 11.71 6.30 14.17
N LEU A 524 12.86 5.68 14.41
CA LEU A 524 14.15 6.38 14.47
C LEU A 524 14.57 6.99 13.13
N LYS A 525 14.22 6.35 12.00
CA LYS A 525 14.49 6.89 10.66
C LYS A 525 13.69 8.15 10.38
N ASP A 526 12.41 8.15 10.73
CA ASP A 526 11.54 9.31 10.56
C ASP A 526 11.98 10.47 11.47
N LYS A 527 12.26 10.18 12.75
CA LYS A 527 12.84 11.17 13.69
C LYS A 527 14.19 11.71 13.24
N ALA A 528 15.06 10.86 12.69
CA ALA A 528 16.36 11.28 12.16
C ALA A 528 16.21 12.27 11.02
N ARG A 529 15.29 12.00 10.09
CA ARG A 529 14.98 12.91 8.98
C ARG A 529 14.53 14.27 9.50
N ASP A 530 13.58 14.29 10.43
CA ASP A 530 13.04 15.55 10.98
C ASP A 530 14.11 16.37 11.70
N GLN A 531 14.95 15.73 12.52
CA GLN A 531 16.03 16.43 13.23
C GLN A 531 17.13 16.92 12.28
N LEU A 532 17.50 16.13 11.26
CA LEU A 532 18.47 16.56 10.26
C LEU A 532 17.95 17.75 9.45
N VAL A 533 16.65 17.80 9.13
CA VAL A 533 16.02 18.94 8.45
C VAL A 533 16.00 20.19 9.35
N GLN A 534 15.87 20.05 10.67
CA GLN A 534 15.94 21.18 11.61
C GLN A 534 17.35 21.77 11.75
N GLN A 535 18.40 21.00 11.42
CA GLN A 535 19.79 21.43 11.54
C GLN A 535 20.36 22.13 10.29
N ILE A 536 19.63 22.11 9.17
CA ILE A 536 20.08 22.71 7.90
C ILE A 536 19.46 24.09 7.67
N SER A 537 20.12 24.93 6.86
CA SER A 537 19.59 26.24 6.51
C SER A 537 18.42 26.15 5.51
N ALA A 538 17.62 27.21 5.41
CA ALA A 538 16.46 27.26 4.48
C ALA A 538 16.86 27.08 3.00
N GLU A 539 18.10 27.40 2.64
CA GLU A 539 18.67 27.28 1.29
C GLU A 539 19.20 25.87 0.99
N GLN A 540 19.34 25.04 2.03
CA GLN A 540 19.82 23.68 1.92
C GLN A 540 18.67 22.67 1.93
N THR A 541 18.94 21.49 1.39
CA THR A 541 18.04 20.34 1.45
C THR A 541 18.85 19.08 1.72
N ILE A 542 18.24 18.13 2.42
CA ILE A 542 18.81 16.80 2.62
C ILE A 542 18.18 15.85 1.60
N ILE A 543 18.99 15.04 0.93
CA ILE A 543 18.49 13.99 0.05
C ILE A 543 18.01 12.85 0.94
N PRO A 544 16.71 12.55 1.05
CA PRO A 544 16.23 11.60 2.05
C PRO A 544 16.79 10.19 1.91
N GLU A 545 17.02 9.76 0.67
CA GLU A 545 17.58 8.46 0.33
C GLU A 545 19.06 8.33 0.72
N SER A 546 19.74 9.45 1.03
CA SER A 546 21.10 9.46 1.55
C SER A 546 21.22 9.15 3.04
N ILE A 547 20.10 9.14 3.78
CA ILE A 547 20.11 8.98 5.23
C ILE A 547 20.48 7.53 5.57
N THR A 548 21.66 7.38 6.17
CA THR A 548 22.17 6.13 6.72
C THR A 548 22.05 6.16 8.23
N ILE A 549 21.68 5.02 8.82
CA ILE A 549 21.50 4.88 10.27
C ILE A 549 22.45 3.80 10.75
N GLN A 550 23.30 4.16 11.70
CA GLN A 550 24.21 3.25 12.37
C GLN A 550 23.76 3.05 13.82
N THR A 551 23.50 1.81 14.22
CA THR A 551 23.23 1.47 15.62
C THR A 551 24.51 1.61 16.45
N VAL A 552 24.46 2.44 17.49
CA VAL A 552 25.54 2.66 18.45
C VAL A 552 25.39 1.72 19.64
N SER A 553 24.16 1.57 20.15
CA SER A 553 23.84 0.62 21.22
C SER A 553 22.42 0.09 21.09
N GLU A 554 22.23 -1.15 21.54
CA GLU A 554 20.96 -1.87 21.58
C GLU A 554 20.89 -2.60 22.92
N ASP A 555 19.85 -2.32 23.71
CA ASP A 555 19.65 -2.88 25.04
C ASP A 555 18.23 -3.43 25.17
N LEU A 556 18.13 -4.69 25.59
CA LEU A 556 16.88 -5.41 25.83
C LEU A 556 16.75 -5.67 27.32
N ASN A 557 15.64 -5.27 27.92
CA ASN A 557 15.38 -5.50 29.34
C ASN A 557 15.17 -6.99 29.70
N HIS A 558 14.71 -7.80 28.74
CA HIS A 558 14.52 -9.24 28.84
C HIS A 558 15.00 -9.93 27.57
N LYS A 559 15.63 -11.09 27.73
CA LYS A 559 16.13 -11.90 26.61
C LYS A 559 15.02 -12.77 26.02
N GLU A 560 15.25 -13.26 24.83
CA GLU A 560 14.44 -14.32 24.23
C GLU A 560 14.30 -15.52 25.19
N ASP A 561 13.10 -16.12 25.23
CA ASP A 561 12.69 -17.19 26.14
C ASP A 561 12.69 -16.82 27.64
N GLU A 562 12.93 -15.57 28.01
CA GLU A 562 12.83 -15.11 29.39
C GLU A 562 11.35 -14.88 29.77
N ALA A 563 10.97 -15.25 31.00
CA ALA A 563 9.62 -15.07 31.48
C ALA A 563 9.39 -13.60 31.87
N ALA A 564 8.58 -12.91 31.07
CA ALA A 564 8.18 -11.52 31.26
C ALA A 564 6.81 -11.31 30.61
N ASP A 565 6.05 -10.34 31.09
CA ASP A 565 4.78 -9.95 30.45
C ASP A 565 4.99 -8.95 29.31
N GLU A 566 6.09 -8.18 29.37
CA GLU A 566 6.46 -7.14 28.42
C GLU A 566 7.97 -7.13 28.19
N VAL A 567 8.36 -6.72 26.99
CA VAL A 567 9.77 -6.53 26.60
C VAL A 567 9.95 -5.11 26.08
N THR A 568 11.06 -4.49 26.48
CA THR A 568 11.46 -3.12 26.12
C THR A 568 12.80 -3.17 25.42
N LEU A 569 12.84 -2.58 24.24
CA LEU A 569 14.04 -2.38 23.43
C LEU A 569 14.43 -0.90 23.47
N LYS A 570 15.67 -0.61 23.89
CA LYS A 570 16.28 0.72 23.85
C LYS A 570 17.37 0.73 22.78
N VAL A 571 17.29 1.68 21.86
CA VAL A 571 18.28 1.80 20.77
C VAL A 571 18.81 3.22 20.72
N THR A 572 20.13 3.33 20.66
CA THR A 572 20.81 4.58 20.30
C THR A 572 21.36 4.44 18.89
N VAL A 573 20.99 5.35 18.01
CA VAL A 573 21.47 5.38 16.62
C VAL A 573 22.17 6.70 16.31
N LYS A 574 23.14 6.64 15.41
CA LYS A 574 23.74 7.78 14.76
C LYS A 574 23.26 7.81 13.31
N ALA A 575 22.48 8.83 12.95
CA ALA A 575 22.02 9.02 11.59
C ALA A 575 22.90 10.05 10.87
N LYS A 576 23.19 9.77 9.61
CA LYS A 576 24.04 10.60 8.75
C LYS A 576 23.40 10.72 7.37
N GLY A 577 23.23 11.94 6.87
CA GLY A 577 22.73 12.19 5.52
C GLY A 577 23.49 13.33 4.82
N ILE A 578 23.42 13.35 3.49
CA ILE A 578 24.07 14.38 2.69
C ILE A 578 23.14 15.57 2.45
N VAL A 579 23.66 16.74 2.75
CA VAL A 579 23.02 18.04 2.61
C VAL A 579 23.63 18.73 1.41
N VAL A 580 22.78 19.27 0.55
CA VAL A 580 23.13 19.93 -0.71
C VAL A 580 22.35 21.23 -0.84
N SER A 581 22.83 22.14 -1.68
CA SER A 581 22.10 23.38 -1.96
C SER A 581 20.86 23.11 -2.82
N LYS A 582 19.72 23.72 -2.47
CA LYS A 582 18.50 23.67 -3.29
C LYS A 582 18.73 24.29 -4.66
N SER A 583 19.46 25.41 -4.71
CA SER A 583 19.75 26.10 -5.97
C SER A 583 20.65 25.28 -6.88
N ASP A 584 21.65 24.58 -6.33
CA ASP A 584 22.57 23.77 -7.15
C ASP A 584 21.86 22.55 -7.74
N ILE A 585 20.99 21.87 -6.98
CA ILE A 585 20.16 20.79 -7.54
C ILE A 585 19.22 21.33 -8.61
N GLN A 586 18.52 22.45 -8.36
CA GLN A 586 17.62 23.02 -9.36
C GLN A 586 18.36 23.42 -10.65
N ASN A 587 19.51 24.08 -10.52
CA ASN A 587 20.34 24.47 -11.66
C ASN A 587 20.87 23.25 -12.44
N MET A 588 21.22 22.17 -11.74
CA MET A 588 21.62 20.90 -12.37
C MET A 588 20.47 20.30 -13.18
N ILE A 589 19.27 20.26 -12.60
CA ILE A 589 18.06 19.77 -13.26
C ILE A 589 17.73 20.63 -14.49
N ASP A 590 17.73 21.95 -14.33
CA ASP A 590 17.45 22.90 -15.41
C ASP A 590 18.47 22.76 -16.56
N ALA A 591 19.75 22.57 -16.24
CA ALA A 591 20.80 22.35 -17.24
C ALA A 591 20.57 21.06 -18.06
N LYS A 592 19.99 20.00 -17.46
CA LYS A 592 19.67 18.75 -18.16
C LYS A 592 18.32 18.78 -18.88
N ILE A 593 17.36 19.57 -18.39
CA ILE A 593 16.01 19.65 -18.99
C ILE A 593 15.95 20.66 -20.13
N LYS A 594 16.57 21.84 -19.99
CA LYS A 594 16.48 22.94 -20.97
C LYS A 594 16.77 22.52 -22.43
N PRO A 595 17.77 21.66 -22.71
CA PRO A 595 18.02 21.17 -24.07
C PRO A 595 16.93 20.23 -24.62
N LEU A 596 16.11 19.63 -23.74
CA LEU A 596 15.05 18.69 -24.09
C LEU A 596 13.70 19.38 -24.34
N ILE A 597 13.59 20.70 -24.10
CA ILE A 597 12.35 21.45 -24.30
C ILE A 597 12.14 21.69 -25.81
N PRO A 598 11.04 21.19 -26.41
CA PRO A 598 10.73 21.44 -27.82
C PRO A 598 10.47 22.93 -28.09
N GLN A 599 10.71 23.38 -29.33
CA GLN A 599 10.34 24.74 -29.74
C GLN A 599 8.83 24.99 -29.53
N GLY A 600 8.48 26.21 -29.11
CA GLY A 600 7.09 26.58 -28.83
C GLY A 600 6.58 26.14 -27.45
N PHE A 601 7.44 25.70 -26.53
CA PHE A 601 7.09 25.41 -25.13
C PHE A 601 7.88 26.30 -24.17
N THR A 602 7.30 26.56 -22.99
CA THR A 602 7.93 27.32 -21.91
C THR A 602 8.73 26.40 -20.98
N ALA A 603 9.67 26.99 -20.24
CA ALA A 603 10.34 26.31 -19.13
C ALA A 603 9.32 25.73 -18.14
N PRO A 604 9.61 24.57 -17.53
CA PRO A 604 8.70 23.95 -16.58
C PRO A 604 8.55 24.80 -15.33
N THR A 605 7.31 24.96 -14.86
CA THR A 605 7.01 25.66 -13.59
C THR A 605 7.17 24.71 -12.40
N GLU A 606 6.97 23.41 -12.62
CA GLU A 606 7.06 22.36 -11.59
C GLU A 606 7.75 21.11 -12.15
N SER A 607 8.60 20.49 -11.34
CA SER A 607 9.22 19.21 -11.62
C SER A 607 9.19 18.31 -10.38
N SER A 608 8.83 17.04 -10.56
CA SER A 608 9.03 16.01 -9.54
C SER A 608 10.38 15.34 -9.74
N GLN A 609 11.06 15.05 -8.63
CA GLN A 609 12.38 14.45 -8.63
C GLN A 609 12.43 13.27 -7.66
N SER A 610 13.11 12.20 -8.05
CA SER A 610 13.41 11.06 -7.19
C SER A 610 14.88 10.69 -7.32
N PHE A 611 15.49 10.30 -6.21
CA PHE A 611 16.91 9.99 -6.11
C PHE A 611 17.10 8.54 -5.70
N ILE A 612 18.08 7.87 -6.29
CA ILE A 612 18.50 6.52 -5.91
C ILE A 612 20.00 6.57 -5.63
N VAL A 613 20.41 6.13 -4.44
CA VAL A 613 21.84 6.06 -4.10
C VAL A 613 22.50 4.95 -4.92
N LYS A 614 23.48 5.31 -5.74
CA LYS A 614 24.27 4.39 -6.56
C LYS A 614 25.55 3.96 -5.86
N LYS A 615 26.23 4.91 -5.20
CA LYS A 615 27.48 4.68 -4.48
C LYS A 615 27.62 5.65 -3.32
N SER A 616 28.17 5.18 -2.21
CA SER A 616 28.48 6.00 -1.03
C SER A 616 29.92 5.72 -0.61
N ASP A 617 30.77 6.75 -0.67
CA ASP A 617 32.14 6.76 -0.17
C ASP A 617 32.26 7.77 0.98
N SER A 618 33.44 7.88 1.63
CA SER A 618 33.62 8.76 2.79
C SER A 618 33.38 10.25 2.51
N ASN A 619 33.63 10.70 1.27
CA ASN A 619 33.57 12.10 0.87
C ASN A 619 32.59 12.36 -0.29
N THR A 620 32.10 11.31 -0.96
CA THR A 620 31.27 11.44 -2.16
C THR A 620 30.08 10.49 -2.10
N MET A 621 28.91 10.95 -2.54
CA MET A 621 27.73 10.11 -2.73
C MET A 621 27.18 10.31 -4.14
N SER A 622 27.04 9.23 -4.89
CA SER A 622 26.53 9.23 -6.26
C SER A 622 25.05 8.86 -6.28
N PHE A 623 24.27 9.60 -7.05
CA PHE A 623 22.82 9.42 -7.18
C PHE A 623 22.43 9.21 -8.63
N ASP A 624 21.52 8.28 -8.88
CA ASP A 624 20.72 8.25 -10.10
C ASP A 624 19.43 9.02 -9.84
N THR A 625 19.18 10.04 -10.65
CA THR A 625 18.05 10.96 -10.51
C THR A 625 17.09 10.75 -11.65
N LYS A 626 15.80 10.61 -11.35
CA LYS A 626 14.73 10.70 -12.34
C LYS A 626 13.96 11.98 -12.11
N VAL A 627 13.77 12.74 -13.18
CA VAL A 627 13.04 14.00 -13.16
C VAL A 627 11.91 13.93 -14.17
N THR A 628 10.71 14.29 -13.71
CA THR A 628 9.52 14.49 -14.56
C THR A 628 9.13 15.96 -14.47
N ALA A 629 9.18 16.66 -15.60
CA ALA A 629 8.88 18.08 -15.68
C ALA A 629 7.65 18.35 -16.54
N LYS A 630 6.80 19.27 -16.07
CA LYS A 630 5.59 19.72 -16.79
C LYS A 630 5.89 20.98 -17.57
N ILE A 631 5.85 20.91 -18.90
CA ILE A 631 6.02 22.06 -19.80
C ILE A 631 4.68 22.48 -20.40
N LEU A 632 4.52 23.79 -20.65
CA LEU A 632 3.33 24.35 -21.26
C LEU A 632 3.65 24.90 -22.66
N PRO A 633 2.74 24.79 -23.64
CA PRO A 633 2.82 25.54 -24.88
C PRO A 633 3.03 27.05 -24.62
N GLY A 634 3.99 27.64 -25.31
CA GLY A 634 4.26 29.07 -25.32
C GLY A 634 3.39 29.77 -26.36
N TYR A 635 2.62 30.76 -25.93
CA TYR A 635 1.80 31.60 -26.82
C TYR A 635 2.34 33.02 -26.87
N ASP A 636 2.26 33.64 -28.04
CA ASP A 636 2.40 35.09 -28.18
C ASP A 636 1.12 35.76 -27.66
N LEU A 637 1.12 36.09 -26.36
CA LEU A 637 -0.03 36.73 -25.72
C LEU A 637 -0.42 38.07 -26.36
N PRO A 638 0.51 38.96 -26.77
CA PRO A 638 0.19 40.15 -27.55
C PRO A 638 -0.61 39.86 -28.83
N ASP A 639 -0.21 38.86 -29.62
CA ASP A 639 -0.90 38.53 -30.86
C ASP A 639 -2.23 37.81 -30.63
N VAL A 640 -2.31 36.97 -29.60
CA VAL A 640 -3.59 36.39 -29.14
C VAL A 640 -4.56 37.50 -28.73
N ALA A 641 -4.10 38.52 -28.00
CA ALA A 641 -4.92 39.65 -27.58
C ALA A 641 -5.49 40.43 -28.78
N LYS A 642 -4.66 40.74 -29.79
CA LYS A 642 -5.11 41.43 -31.02
C LYS A 642 -6.24 40.68 -31.72
N ASN A 643 -6.18 39.35 -31.72
CA ASN A 643 -7.16 38.50 -32.39
C ASN A 643 -8.48 38.33 -31.64
N ILE A 644 -8.61 38.79 -30.40
CA ILE A 644 -9.85 38.68 -29.61
C ILE A 644 -10.51 40.03 -29.28
N VAL A 645 -9.83 41.15 -29.54
CA VAL A 645 -10.34 42.50 -29.28
C VAL A 645 -11.64 42.78 -30.03
N GLY A 646 -12.62 43.35 -29.34
CA GLY A 646 -13.93 43.72 -29.89
C GLY A 646 -14.80 42.54 -30.34
N LYS A 647 -14.32 41.29 -30.27
CA LYS A 647 -15.11 40.10 -30.60
C LYS A 647 -16.14 39.81 -29.51
N SER A 648 -17.22 39.13 -29.86
CA SER A 648 -18.13 38.60 -28.83
C SER A 648 -17.42 37.51 -28.01
N PRO A 649 -17.81 37.27 -26.75
CA PRO A 649 -17.23 36.18 -25.94
C PRO A 649 -17.24 34.82 -26.66
N SER A 650 -18.31 34.51 -27.39
CA SER A 650 -18.43 33.28 -28.18
C SER A 650 -17.43 33.23 -29.35
N GLN A 651 -17.25 34.34 -30.07
CA GLN A 651 -16.29 34.42 -31.17
C GLN A 651 -14.84 34.38 -30.69
N ALA A 652 -14.55 34.99 -29.54
CA ALA A 652 -13.25 34.93 -28.91
C ALA A 652 -12.94 33.50 -28.44
N LYS A 653 -13.91 32.83 -27.80
CA LYS A 653 -13.79 31.42 -27.40
C LYS A 653 -13.47 30.52 -28.60
N LEU A 654 -14.21 30.65 -29.71
CA LEU A 654 -13.96 29.87 -30.94
C LEU A 654 -12.56 30.08 -31.55
N TYR A 655 -11.93 31.24 -31.35
CA TYR A 655 -10.55 31.47 -31.77
C TYR A 655 -9.56 30.82 -30.79
N LEU A 656 -9.78 31.03 -29.49
CA LEU A 656 -8.90 30.52 -28.43
C LEU A 656 -8.91 28.99 -28.35
N GLU A 657 -10.02 28.33 -28.70
CA GLU A 657 -10.13 26.86 -28.79
C GLU A 657 -9.28 26.27 -29.94
N LYS A 658 -8.86 27.08 -30.92
CA LYS A 658 -7.98 26.64 -32.00
C LYS A 658 -6.50 26.70 -31.63
N LEU A 659 -6.15 27.33 -30.52
CA LEU A 659 -4.78 27.37 -30.03
C LEU A 659 -4.39 25.99 -29.51
N ASP A 660 -3.20 25.54 -29.89
CA ASP A 660 -2.71 24.21 -29.52
C ASP A 660 -2.67 24.02 -28.00
N GLY A 661 -3.11 22.86 -27.52
CA GLY A 661 -3.15 22.53 -26.10
C GLY A 661 -4.20 23.24 -25.24
N VAL A 662 -4.99 24.18 -25.77
CA VAL A 662 -6.04 24.86 -24.99
C VAL A 662 -7.20 23.91 -24.69
N SER A 663 -7.46 23.73 -23.41
CA SER A 663 -8.37 22.73 -22.87
C SER A 663 -9.64 23.40 -22.29
N GLN A 664 -9.51 24.55 -21.65
CA GLN A 664 -10.63 25.35 -21.15
C GLN A 664 -10.29 26.85 -21.26
N ILE A 665 -11.31 27.68 -21.45
CA ILE A 665 -11.18 29.13 -21.59
C ILE A 665 -12.19 29.79 -20.66
N ASP A 666 -11.69 30.60 -19.73
CA ASP A 666 -12.51 31.44 -18.88
C ASP A 666 -12.38 32.89 -19.32
N ILE A 667 -13.52 33.50 -19.67
CA ILE A 667 -13.60 34.91 -20.08
C ILE A 667 -14.47 35.65 -19.06
N LEU A 668 -13.86 36.53 -18.28
CA LEU A 668 -14.55 37.38 -17.32
C LEU A 668 -14.53 38.83 -17.81
N VAL A 669 -15.70 39.41 -18.06
CA VAL A 669 -15.85 40.81 -18.49
C VAL A 669 -16.48 41.63 -17.36
N ASN A 670 -15.89 42.77 -17.04
CA ASN A 670 -16.33 43.67 -15.97
C ASN A 670 -16.40 45.12 -16.50
N PRO A 671 -17.50 45.86 -16.30
CA PRO A 671 -18.79 45.43 -15.71
C PRO A 671 -19.57 44.44 -16.59
N ASN A 672 -20.35 43.57 -15.95
CA ASN A 672 -21.27 42.65 -16.63
C ASN A 672 -22.52 43.42 -17.07
N ILE A 673 -22.41 44.19 -18.16
CA ILE A 673 -23.50 45.03 -18.65
C ILE A 673 -24.40 44.19 -19.57
N PRO A 674 -25.72 44.15 -19.34
CA PRO A 674 -26.68 43.51 -20.24
C PRO A 674 -26.91 44.36 -21.51
N VAL A 675 -25.87 44.53 -22.34
CA VAL A 675 -25.97 45.21 -23.64
C VAL A 675 -25.98 44.18 -24.74
N PHE A 676 -26.98 44.23 -25.63
CA PHE A 676 -27.02 43.43 -26.85
C PHE A 676 -26.48 44.27 -28.02
N PRO A 677 -25.39 43.86 -28.70
CA PRO A 677 -24.57 42.67 -28.47
C PRO A 677 -23.43 42.87 -27.45
N ALA A 678 -23.19 41.84 -26.62
CA ALA A 678 -22.07 41.79 -25.68
C ALA A 678 -20.74 41.54 -26.41
N SER A 679 -19.74 42.39 -26.16
CA SER A 679 -18.42 42.33 -26.79
C SER A 679 -17.30 42.41 -25.76
N LEU A 680 -16.14 41.87 -26.11
CA LEU A 680 -14.90 42.12 -25.39
C LEU A 680 -14.47 43.59 -25.54
N PRO A 681 -13.64 44.11 -24.62
CA PRO A 681 -13.13 45.47 -24.71
C PRO A 681 -12.53 45.77 -26.09
N HIS A 682 -12.86 46.94 -26.64
CA HIS A 682 -12.32 47.41 -27.92
C HIS A 682 -10.89 47.99 -27.77
N ILE A 683 -10.40 48.07 -26.54
CA ILE A 683 -9.07 48.56 -26.19
C ILE A 683 -8.24 47.37 -25.70
N ILE A 684 -7.18 47.03 -26.44
CA ILE A 684 -6.29 45.88 -26.13
C ILE A 684 -5.78 45.92 -24.69
N LYS A 685 -5.40 47.10 -24.19
CA LYS A 685 -4.88 47.30 -22.81
C LYS A 685 -5.87 46.91 -21.71
N ASN A 686 -7.16 46.79 -22.03
CA ASN A 686 -8.20 46.37 -21.11
C ASN A 686 -8.41 44.84 -21.12
N ILE A 687 -7.60 44.07 -21.87
CA ILE A 687 -7.64 42.61 -21.92
C ILE A 687 -6.38 42.05 -21.27
N THR A 688 -6.55 41.30 -20.18
CA THR A 688 -5.46 40.59 -19.49
C THR A 688 -5.51 39.11 -19.86
N LEU A 689 -4.43 38.58 -20.44
CA LEU A 689 -4.30 37.15 -20.76
C LEU A 689 -3.42 36.44 -19.72
N SER A 690 -3.84 35.26 -19.28
CA SER A 690 -3.01 34.38 -18.45
C SER A 690 -3.13 32.94 -18.91
N VAL A 691 -2.03 32.20 -18.83
CA VAL A 691 -1.97 30.77 -19.18
C VAL A 691 -1.77 30.00 -17.89
N ARG A 692 -2.56 28.96 -17.69
CA ARG A 692 -2.51 28.08 -16.53
C ARG A 692 -2.53 26.62 -16.97
N PRO A 693 -1.89 25.72 -16.22
CA PRO A 693 -2.10 24.30 -16.46
C PRO A 693 -3.58 23.96 -16.23
N ALA A 694 -4.15 23.15 -17.12
CA ALA A 694 -5.41 22.49 -16.84
C ALA A 694 -5.16 21.44 -15.74
N ASN A 695 -6.00 21.44 -14.71
CA ASN A 695 -5.95 20.46 -13.63
C ASN A 695 -6.35 19.07 -14.11
#